data_AF-A0AA39UIL1-F1
#
_entry.id   AF-A0AA39UIL1-F1
#
_cell.length_a   1.000
_cell.length_b   1.000
_cell.length_c   1.000
_cell.angle_alpha   90.00
_cell.angle_beta   90.00
_cell.angle_gamma   90.00
#
_symmetry.space_group_name_H-M   'P 1'
#
loop_
_entity.id
_entity.type
_entity.pdbx_description
1 polymer ?
#
loop_
_entity_poly.entity_id
_entity_poly.type
_entity_poly.pdbx_seq_one_letter_code
_entity_poly.pdbx_strand_id
1 'polypeptide(L)'
;MAEQRQGSANRYWVSFSSLHLWTFCIATVALRHFVGNVDFFASPESHDHLFWTTDQQEGILSVCASLDGVPGVMEPSFITRDVSDRYEPGTNATLIKNATIFTGEISDGEAVVSGAYENSNISVIHANGSWVTPGLIDLHSHLGVMSIPLTEGASDENSKKGPIVPWLRIIDALNTHDEGFKLAVAGGVTSAKVIPGNANAIAGEAFMIKTRPTTKRSPSSMVIEFPDIWNATKQKDKHVSWRYLHQGCGEDLAVYNLTRMDTMWALRSAYTEALQHKNLQDGFCAKAQAGLWASLPTEFPQNMKWELLTEVLRGKVKVSVHCNEAVDLDGMVRLSNEFQFPISVFHQASEAWLVMSVLNETWGGTPAISLYATNHRSKRESFRGSEFAPRTLAEANISVAMQPAMNSRDLVFEAQQAYHFGLPAHLALASVTSTPAIIAGLSHRIGTLGEGRDADVVMWDSHPLRVGATPMMVWIDGALQVPSPASKPSRIIVNPERQKMPTAPNWDKERLAASKWDGLPPLRNSKEDRKIVFYNVKEVWTRGSNGDIEEIFPSPTDPDMNGRGRVVVERGNVICVGGNDMCLASEYGAVDYINLHGGSISPGLHAYGTSLGLEEFPSEPSTGNGHSVYNPFMDDIPQILHNVGGVTRAADALSFGTRNTKVAYRSGVTTATSFLAGPQGARTRVILGLSTTFRTGSAHSMQYGAVIQDVTALHIAISPTLGVGVSEQIAALRHLLFGWESTETETGLWFKRAAEGEIPLVIDVKSADIMTTLLLLKGEVEDRIGSRMRVVFSGATEAHLLAPEIGNSDVGVILHSLKPYPTTWDGRRILAGSPITNDTALSTLLKYGVTVGIGMKGAHMAQTMRFDLASIAFQAQNSMGRLEVLALASRNLDVLLGVREIDRDVVVYDGGSSFDLSSKAIAVISPRRQGVDMFVA
;
A
#
# COMPACT_ATOMS: atom_id res chain seq x y z
N MET A 1 26.00 2.35 -58.67
CA MET A 1 26.04 2.14 -60.14
C MET A 1 26.57 0.72 -60.35
N ALA A 2 25.93 -0.17 -61.12
CA ALA A 2 24.68 -0.12 -61.87
C ALA A 2 23.87 -1.39 -61.49
N GLU A 3 22.57 -1.35 -61.17
CA GLU A 3 21.38 -1.01 -61.98
C GLU A 3 20.73 -2.25 -62.67
N GLN A 4 19.54 -2.60 -62.17
CA GLN A 4 18.41 -3.35 -62.75
C GLN A 4 18.62 -4.48 -63.79
N ARG A 5 17.89 -5.59 -63.57
CA ARG A 5 16.77 -6.00 -64.46
C ARG A 5 15.81 -7.00 -63.80
N GLN A 6 14.56 -7.03 -64.29
CA GLN A 6 13.49 -7.95 -63.91
C GLN A 6 13.47 -9.18 -64.84
N GLY A 7 12.90 -10.32 -64.40
CA GLY A 7 12.68 -11.48 -65.27
C GLY A 7 12.10 -12.72 -64.57
N SER A 8 10.79 -12.92 -64.68
CA SER A 8 10.02 -14.05 -64.12
C SER A 8 10.26 -15.41 -64.80
N ALA A 9 10.09 -16.54 -64.09
CA ALA A 9 8.86 -17.39 -64.14
C ALA A 9 9.04 -18.91 -63.82
N ASN A 10 8.07 -19.48 -63.08
CA ASN A 10 7.50 -20.86 -63.21
C ASN A 10 8.40 -22.12 -62.98
N ARG A 11 7.93 -23.31 -62.53
CA ARG A 11 6.62 -23.82 -62.01
C ARG A 11 6.76 -25.20 -61.32
N TYR A 12 5.61 -25.79 -60.92
CA TYR A 12 5.29 -27.21 -60.59
C TYR A 12 5.21 -27.61 -59.10
N TRP A 13 4.38 -28.56 -58.61
CA TRP A 13 3.30 -29.45 -59.16
C TRP A 13 2.25 -29.76 -58.03
N VAL A 14 0.97 -30.10 -58.34
CA VAL A 14 -0.09 -30.74 -57.47
C VAL A 14 -0.65 -29.91 -56.27
N SER A 15 -1.95 -29.68 -55.98
CA SER A 15 -3.33 -30.20 -56.28
C SER A 15 -3.88 -31.31 -55.33
N PHE A 16 -5.18 -31.54 -55.05
CA PHE A 16 -6.53 -31.08 -55.50
C PHE A 16 -7.53 -31.33 -54.31
N SER A 17 -8.78 -30.84 -54.15
CA SER A 17 -9.70 -29.94 -54.89
C SER A 17 -10.28 -28.87 -53.92
N SER A 18 -11.56 -28.59 -53.58
CA SER A 18 -12.97 -28.90 -53.99
C SER A 18 -13.92 -28.06 -53.08
N LEU A 19 -15.16 -27.62 -53.39
CA LEU A 19 -16.00 -27.57 -54.61
C LEU A 19 -17.04 -26.40 -54.42
N HIS A 20 -17.02 -25.33 -55.22
CA HIS A 20 -18.04 -24.97 -56.26
C HIS A 20 -19.24 -24.06 -55.88
N LEU A 21 -19.82 -23.43 -56.92
CA LEU A 21 -20.80 -22.33 -56.96
C LEU A 21 -21.56 -22.37 -58.32
N TRP A 22 -22.34 -21.32 -58.70
CA TRP A 22 -23.09 -21.09 -59.99
C TRP A 22 -24.43 -21.85 -60.15
N THR A 23 -25.52 -21.43 -60.87
CA THR A 23 -26.17 -20.17 -61.38
C THR A 23 -27.64 -20.53 -61.83
N PHE A 24 -28.55 -19.85 -62.60
CA PHE A 24 -28.66 -18.62 -63.45
C PHE A 24 -30.17 -18.30 -63.76
N CYS A 25 -30.47 -17.12 -64.37
CA CYS A 25 -31.54 -16.82 -65.38
C CYS A 25 -33.01 -16.37 -65.06
N ILE A 26 -33.27 -15.06 -65.22
CA ILE A 26 -34.20 -14.33 -66.15
C ILE A 26 -35.75 -14.59 -66.21
N ALA A 27 -36.49 -13.47 -66.23
CA ALA A 27 -37.93 -13.17 -66.11
C ALA A 27 -38.97 -13.52 -67.25
N THR A 28 -40.28 -13.53 -66.92
CA THR A 28 -41.44 -12.80 -67.56
C THR A 28 -42.85 -13.27 -67.02
N VAL A 29 -43.77 -12.44 -66.49
CA VAL A 29 -44.89 -11.60 -67.07
C VAL A 29 -46.36 -12.15 -66.95
N ALA A 30 -47.11 -11.61 -65.95
CA ALA A 30 -48.51 -11.09 -65.95
C ALA A 30 -49.84 -11.95 -65.94
N LEU A 31 -50.95 -11.24 -65.60
CA LEU A 31 -52.41 -11.56 -65.50
C LEU A 31 -52.88 -12.32 -64.22
N ARG A 32 -54.08 -12.08 -63.61
CA ARG A 32 -55.25 -11.20 -63.93
C ARG A 32 -56.06 -10.77 -62.67
N HIS A 33 -56.94 -9.76 -62.77
CA HIS A 33 -57.83 -9.22 -61.70
C HIS A 33 -59.20 -9.92 -61.56
N PHE A 34 -59.81 -9.84 -60.34
CA PHE A 34 -61.26 -9.70 -59.96
C PHE A 34 -61.47 -10.22 -58.51
N VAL A 35 -62.32 -9.75 -57.55
CA VAL A 35 -63.26 -8.60 -57.29
C VAL A 35 -63.27 -8.41 -55.73
N GLY A 36 -63.63 -7.31 -55.04
CA GLY A 36 -63.93 -5.91 -55.40
C GLY A 36 -65.14 -5.30 -54.64
N ASN A 37 -65.00 -4.05 -54.15
CA ASN A 37 -66.04 -3.10 -53.65
C ASN A 37 -66.78 -3.28 -52.29
N VAL A 38 -66.77 -2.18 -51.50
CA VAL A 38 -67.63 -1.76 -50.33
C VAL A 38 -67.77 -2.70 -49.11
N ASP A 39 -68.06 -2.22 -47.88
CA ASP A 39 -68.54 -0.89 -47.45
C ASP A 39 -67.99 -0.39 -46.10
N PHE A 40 -68.36 0.84 -45.71
CA PHE A 40 -68.08 1.48 -44.43
C PHE A 40 -68.60 0.68 -43.22
N PHE A 41 -67.83 0.69 -42.12
CA PHE A 41 -68.34 1.16 -40.82
C PHE A 41 -67.18 1.68 -39.95
N ALA A 42 -67.35 2.88 -39.40
CA ALA A 42 -66.43 3.40 -38.39
C ALA A 42 -66.85 2.91 -37.01
N SER A 43 -65.98 2.17 -36.32
CA SER A 43 -65.94 2.21 -34.86
C SER A 43 -65.07 3.39 -34.45
N PRO A 44 -65.48 4.23 -33.50
CA PRO A 44 -64.53 5.11 -32.84
C PRO A 44 -63.55 4.24 -32.06
N GLU A 45 -62.27 4.25 -32.41
CA GLU A 45 -61.24 3.85 -31.45
C GLU A 45 -61.38 4.79 -30.26
N SER A 46 -61.66 4.23 -29.09
CA SER A 46 -61.68 5.01 -27.87
C SER A 46 -60.27 5.57 -27.66
N HIS A 47 -60.19 6.87 -27.37
CA HIS A 47 -59.06 7.37 -26.61
C HIS A 47 -59.18 6.81 -25.20
N ASP A 48 -58.72 5.57 -25.04
CA ASP A 48 -58.47 4.93 -23.76
C ASP A 48 -57.38 5.76 -23.06
N HIS A 49 -57.83 6.79 -22.35
CA HIS A 49 -57.01 7.52 -21.41
C HIS A 49 -56.45 6.48 -20.43
N LEU A 50 -55.13 6.31 -20.44
CA LEU A 50 -54.41 5.41 -19.55
C LEU A 50 -54.49 5.92 -18.11
N PHE A 51 -55.62 5.63 -17.46
CA PHE A 51 -55.87 5.97 -16.07
C PHE A 51 -55.02 5.08 -15.16
N TRP A 52 -54.10 5.72 -14.43
CA TRP A 52 -53.37 5.12 -13.31
C TRP A 52 -54.34 4.39 -12.37
N THR A 53 -54.19 3.07 -12.19
CA THR A 53 -55.03 2.29 -11.25
C THR A 53 -54.66 2.63 -9.80
N THR A 54 -55.57 2.39 -8.84
CA THR A 54 -55.31 2.69 -7.41
C THR A 54 -54.00 2.08 -6.91
N ASP A 55 -53.75 0.80 -7.24
CA ASP A 55 -52.53 0.07 -6.86
C ASP A 55 -51.27 0.74 -7.45
N GLN A 56 -51.34 1.24 -8.70
CA GLN A 56 -50.25 1.99 -9.32
C GLN A 56 -50.09 3.37 -8.67
N GLN A 57 -51.17 4.05 -8.30
CA GLN A 57 -51.13 5.34 -7.60
C GLN A 57 -50.46 5.20 -6.23
N GLU A 58 -50.81 4.18 -5.44
CA GLU A 58 -50.16 3.87 -4.16
C GLU A 58 -48.68 3.49 -4.35
N GLY A 59 -48.37 2.68 -5.37
CA GLY A 59 -46.98 2.35 -5.74
C GLY A 59 -46.14 3.59 -6.09
N ILE A 60 -46.70 4.52 -6.88
CA ILE A 60 -46.05 5.79 -7.22
C ILE A 60 -45.86 6.68 -5.97
N LEU A 61 -46.89 6.81 -5.13
CA LEU A 61 -46.77 7.61 -3.90
C LEU A 61 -45.72 7.04 -2.94
N SER A 62 -45.60 5.72 -2.86
CA SER A 62 -44.54 5.01 -2.12
C SER A 62 -43.15 5.30 -2.69
N VAL A 63 -42.96 5.20 -4.01
CA VAL A 63 -41.70 5.58 -4.69
C VAL A 63 -41.36 7.04 -4.40
N CYS A 64 -42.31 7.95 -4.55
CA CYS A 64 -42.10 9.37 -4.25
C CYS A 64 -41.71 9.62 -2.79
N ALA A 65 -42.36 8.97 -1.82
CA ALA A 65 -41.98 9.06 -0.40
C ALA A 65 -40.56 8.54 -0.12
N SER A 66 -40.09 7.53 -0.87
CA SER A 66 -38.72 7.01 -0.75
C SER A 66 -37.64 7.95 -1.30
N LEU A 67 -38.00 8.93 -2.14
CA LEU A 67 -37.06 9.94 -2.63
C LEU A 67 -36.59 10.87 -1.50
N ASP A 68 -37.44 11.12 -0.51
CA ASP A 68 -37.18 12.04 0.62
C ASP A 68 -36.63 11.32 1.87
N GLY A 69 -36.37 10.01 1.79
CA GLY A 69 -35.86 9.20 2.91
C GLY A 69 -34.42 9.56 3.31
N VAL A 70 -34.19 9.79 4.61
CA VAL A 70 -32.89 10.18 5.19
C VAL A 70 -32.10 8.93 5.63
N PRO A 71 -30.91 8.65 5.05
CA PRO A 71 -30.16 7.44 5.39
C PRO A 71 -29.47 7.49 6.76
N GLY A 72 -29.19 6.32 7.32
CA GLY A 72 -28.49 6.18 8.59
C GLY A 72 -29.34 6.42 9.84
N VAL A 73 -30.61 6.80 9.70
CA VAL A 73 -31.55 6.88 10.83
C VAL A 73 -31.95 5.46 11.23
N MET A 74 -31.38 4.97 12.35
CA MET A 74 -31.74 3.68 12.94
C MET A 74 -32.93 3.82 13.90
N GLU A 75 -33.86 2.85 13.83
CA GLU A 75 -34.92 2.70 14.84
C GLU A 75 -34.29 2.29 16.20
N PRO A 76 -34.76 2.80 17.35
CA PRO A 76 -34.16 2.51 18.67
C PRO A 76 -34.05 1.02 19.01
N SER A 77 -34.97 0.21 18.47
CA SER A 77 -34.99 -1.25 18.61
C SER A 77 -33.79 -1.96 17.98
N PHE A 78 -33.04 -1.31 17.09
CA PHE A 78 -31.80 -1.88 16.53
C PHE A 78 -30.75 -2.08 17.62
N ILE A 79 -30.51 -1.07 18.48
CA ILE A 79 -29.51 -1.15 19.54
C ILE A 79 -29.90 -2.20 20.58
N THR A 80 -31.20 -2.31 20.90
CA THR A 80 -31.74 -3.27 21.87
C THR A 80 -32.09 -4.64 21.26
N ARG A 81 -31.42 -5.07 20.17
CA ARG A 81 -31.71 -6.37 19.52
C ARG A 81 -31.04 -7.53 20.26
N ASP A 82 -31.83 -8.53 20.66
CA ASP A 82 -31.33 -9.75 21.31
C ASP A 82 -30.42 -10.60 20.39
N VAL A 83 -30.59 -10.46 19.07
CA VAL A 83 -29.87 -11.22 18.05
C VAL A 83 -29.44 -10.27 16.93
N SER A 84 -28.17 -10.37 16.50
CA SER A 84 -27.67 -9.62 15.34
C SER A 84 -28.25 -10.17 14.03
N ASP A 85 -28.60 -9.28 13.11
CA ASP A 85 -28.97 -9.57 11.72
C ASP A 85 -27.87 -10.31 10.94
N ARG A 86 -26.63 -10.28 11.45
CA ARG A 86 -25.46 -10.97 10.88
C ARG A 86 -25.04 -12.25 11.63
N TYR A 87 -25.77 -12.64 12.69
CA TYR A 87 -25.43 -13.80 13.51
C TYR A 87 -25.44 -15.10 12.70
N GLU A 88 -24.33 -15.84 12.69
CA GLU A 88 -24.27 -17.18 12.10
C GLU A 88 -24.53 -18.27 13.16
N PRO A 89 -25.52 -19.16 12.95
CA PRO A 89 -25.82 -20.26 13.87
C PRO A 89 -24.61 -21.14 14.17
N GLY A 90 -24.35 -21.38 15.45
CA GLY A 90 -23.14 -22.07 15.93
C GLY A 90 -22.03 -21.14 16.41
N THR A 91 -22.21 -19.82 16.27
CA THR A 91 -21.33 -18.82 16.91
C THR A 91 -21.56 -18.84 18.43
N ASN A 92 -20.59 -19.36 19.18
CA ASN A 92 -20.63 -19.44 20.64
C ASN A 92 -20.39 -18.07 21.29
N ALA A 93 -21.18 -17.73 22.31
CA ALA A 93 -20.93 -16.57 23.16
C ALA A 93 -19.52 -16.64 23.77
N THR A 94 -18.78 -15.52 23.71
CA THR A 94 -17.40 -15.43 24.18
C THR A 94 -17.26 -14.34 25.24
N LEU A 95 -16.70 -14.67 26.39
CA LEU A 95 -16.48 -13.77 27.53
C LEU A 95 -14.98 -13.57 27.76
N ILE A 96 -14.48 -12.40 27.35
CA ILE A 96 -13.10 -11.97 27.56
C ILE A 96 -12.99 -11.38 28.97
N LYS A 97 -12.07 -11.90 29.79
CA LYS A 97 -11.84 -11.48 31.18
C LYS A 97 -10.44 -10.90 31.37
N ASN A 98 -10.34 -9.83 32.16
CA ASN A 98 -9.10 -9.13 32.50
C ASN A 98 -8.34 -8.67 31.24
N ALA A 99 -8.95 -7.77 30.47
CA ALA A 99 -8.38 -7.14 29.28
C ALA A 99 -8.27 -5.61 29.49
N THR A 100 -7.35 -4.99 28.77
CA THR A 100 -7.22 -3.52 28.68
C THR A 100 -7.96 -3.07 27.44
N ILE A 101 -9.04 -2.28 27.57
CA ILE A 101 -9.98 -2.04 26.46
C ILE A 101 -9.87 -0.58 25.97
N PHE A 102 -9.57 -0.43 24.69
CA PHE A 102 -9.86 0.78 23.93
C PHE A 102 -11.27 0.65 23.34
N THR A 103 -12.17 1.58 23.65
CA THR A 103 -13.58 1.52 23.18
C THR A 103 -13.77 2.02 21.75
N GLY A 104 -12.79 2.71 21.18
CA GLY A 104 -12.95 3.46 19.92
C GLY A 104 -13.49 4.88 20.11
N GLU A 105 -13.80 5.31 21.34
CA GLU A 105 -14.23 6.69 21.57
C GLU A 105 -13.08 7.69 21.33
N ILE A 106 -13.43 8.88 20.85
CA ILE A 106 -12.46 9.88 20.35
C ILE A 106 -11.91 10.76 21.51
N SER A 107 -12.62 10.81 22.63
CA SER A 107 -12.12 11.33 23.90
C SER A 107 -11.13 10.36 24.57
N ASP A 108 -10.13 10.87 25.28
CA ASP A 108 -9.20 10.05 26.09
C ASP A 108 -9.96 9.12 27.05
N GLY A 109 -9.95 7.81 26.75
CA GLY A 109 -10.82 6.83 27.39
C GLY A 109 -10.32 5.39 27.28
N GLU A 110 -9.37 5.02 28.15
CA GLU A 110 -9.23 3.61 28.56
C GLU A 110 -10.42 3.27 29.47
N ALA A 111 -11.28 2.34 29.05
CA ALA A 111 -12.49 1.99 29.79
C ALA A 111 -12.47 0.54 30.28
N VAL A 112 -12.41 0.35 31.60
CA VAL A 112 -12.55 -0.99 32.21
C VAL A 112 -14.03 -1.39 32.24
N VAL A 113 -14.53 -1.89 31.11
CA VAL A 113 -15.92 -2.38 31.00
C VAL A 113 -16.07 -3.73 31.71
N SER A 114 -16.84 -3.78 32.79
CA SER A 114 -17.10 -4.99 33.56
C SER A 114 -18.57 -5.42 33.50
N GLY A 115 -18.89 -6.41 32.66
CA GLY A 115 -20.20 -7.05 32.60
C GLY A 115 -20.25 -8.35 33.42
N ALA A 116 -21.37 -8.57 34.12
CA ALA A 116 -21.73 -9.88 34.67
C ALA A 116 -22.69 -10.60 33.71
N TYR A 117 -22.51 -11.90 33.49
CA TYR A 117 -23.31 -12.67 32.54
C TYR A 117 -23.43 -14.13 32.98
N GLU A 118 -24.66 -14.61 33.17
CA GLU A 118 -24.97 -15.97 33.62
C GLU A 118 -25.60 -16.79 32.49
N ASN A 119 -24.81 -17.63 31.83
CA ASN A 119 -25.31 -18.66 30.92
C ASN A 119 -24.35 -19.85 30.90
N SER A 120 -24.84 -21.05 30.61
CA SER A 120 -24.13 -22.32 30.83
C SER A 120 -23.19 -22.73 29.68
N ASN A 121 -23.20 -22.02 28.55
CA ASN A 121 -22.48 -22.42 27.33
C ASN A 121 -21.70 -21.23 26.72
N ILE A 122 -20.60 -20.84 27.38
CA ILE A 122 -19.79 -19.64 27.05
C ILE A 122 -18.31 -20.03 26.92
N SER A 123 -17.65 -19.54 25.87
CA SER A 123 -16.19 -19.59 25.74
C SER A 123 -15.55 -18.51 26.63
N VAL A 124 -14.84 -18.89 27.68
CA VAL A 124 -14.18 -17.94 28.60
C VAL A 124 -12.69 -17.81 28.26
N ILE A 125 -12.25 -16.57 28.02
CA ILE A 125 -10.88 -16.25 27.62
C ILE A 125 -10.27 -15.29 28.64
N HIS A 126 -9.17 -15.69 29.27
CA HIS A 126 -8.42 -14.85 30.18
C HIS A 126 -7.33 -14.10 29.41
N ALA A 127 -7.59 -12.82 29.11
CA ALA A 127 -6.69 -11.93 28.36
C ALA A 127 -5.47 -11.47 29.18
N ASN A 128 -5.53 -11.52 30.51
CA ASN A 128 -4.39 -11.29 31.41
C ASN A 128 -3.66 -9.94 31.17
N GLY A 129 -4.42 -8.87 30.98
CA GLY A 129 -3.93 -7.52 30.71
C GLY A 129 -3.69 -7.20 29.22
N SER A 130 -3.96 -8.14 28.30
CA SER A 130 -3.84 -7.89 26.86
C SER A 130 -4.75 -6.76 26.39
N TRP A 131 -4.26 -5.93 25.47
CA TRP A 131 -5.07 -4.93 24.78
C TRP A 131 -6.16 -5.56 23.91
N VAL A 132 -7.34 -4.95 23.96
CA VAL A 132 -8.50 -5.25 23.13
C VAL A 132 -9.00 -3.95 22.48
N THR A 133 -9.28 -4.01 21.18
CA THR A 133 -9.77 -2.89 20.37
C THR A 133 -11.04 -3.31 19.62
N PRO A 134 -11.80 -2.35 19.05
CA PRO A 134 -12.70 -2.66 17.94
C PRO A 134 -11.93 -3.31 16.79
N GLY A 135 -12.66 -3.99 15.92
CA GLY A 135 -12.16 -4.38 14.60
C GLY A 135 -11.69 -3.18 13.78
N LEU A 136 -10.56 -3.32 13.09
CA LEU A 136 -10.02 -2.26 12.24
C LEU A 136 -10.83 -2.16 10.94
N ILE A 137 -10.93 -0.95 10.38
CA ILE A 137 -11.71 -0.67 9.18
C ILE A 137 -10.84 -0.05 8.10
N ASP A 138 -10.67 -0.76 6.99
CA ASP A 138 -9.97 -0.25 5.80
C ASP A 138 -10.94 0.59 4.95
N LEU A 139 -10.75 1.91 4.92
CA LEU A 139 -11.61 2.83 4.18
C LEU A 139 -11.23 2.98 2.69
N HIS A 140 -10.14 2.36 2.23
CA HIS A 140 -9.61 2.53 0.86
C HIS A 140 -9.08 1.20 0.34
N SER A 141 -10.01 0.27 0.08
CA SER A 141 -9.68 -1.12 -0.20
C SER A 141 -10.06 -1.56 -1.62
N HIS A 142 -9.25 -2.43 -2.21
CA HIS A 142 -9.55 -3.14 -3.46
C HIS A 142 -9.63 -4.67 -3.27
N LEU A 143 -9.79 -5.13 -2.02
CA LEU A 143 -9.99 -6.56 -1.71
C LEU A 143 -11.13 -7.16 -2.53
N GLY A 144 -10.92 -8.36 -3.05
CA GLY A 144 -11.85 -9.07 -3.94
C GLY A 144 -11.89 -8.56 -5.39
N VAL A 145 -11.51 -7.32 -5.69
CA VAL A 145 -11.51 -6.77 -7.08
C VAL A 145 -10.12 -6.53 -7.67
N MET A 146 -9.10 -6.54 -6.81
CA MET A 146 -7.69 -6.83 -7.14
C MET A 146 -7.29 -8.14 -6.44
N SER A 147 -7.94 -9.25 -6.80
CA SER A 147 -7.78 -10.53 -6.10
C SER A 147 -6.35 -11.06 -6.16
N ILE A 148 -5.81 -11.54 -5.03
CA ILE A 148 -4.44 -12.06 -4.97
C ILE A 148 -4.40 -13.61 -5.05
N PRO A 149 -3.42 -14.22 -5.73
CA PRO A 149 -2.27 -13.59 -6.41
C PRO A 149 -2.68 -12.78 -7.64
N LEU A 150 -2.15 -11.55 -7.76
CA LEU A 150 -2.56 -10.64 -8.84
C LEU A 150 -2.28 -11.26 -10.22
N THR A 151 -3.29 -11.22 -11.09
CA THR A 151 -3.27 -11.62 -12.49
C THR A 151 -4.16 -10.69 -13.31
N GLU A 152 -4.04 -10.71 -14.64
CA GLU A 152 -4.88 -9.87 -15.52
C GLU A 152 -6.38 -10.19 -15.37
N GLY A 153 -6.74 -11.48 -15.22
CA GLY A 153 -8.11 -11.94 -14.94
C GLY A 153 -8.55 -11.77 -13.48
N ALA A 154 -7.93 -10.85 -12.74
CA ALA A 154 -8.23 -10.50 -11.35
C ALA A 154 -8.14 -8.98 -11.11
N SER A 155 -8.20 -8.17 -12.19
CA SER A 155 -8.15 -6.71 -12.18
C SER A 155 -9.46 -6.16 -12.75
N ASP A 156 -10.48 -6.14 -11.89
CA ASP A 156 -11.84 -5.68 -12.20
C ASP A 156 -12.13 -4.30 -11.56
N GLU A 157 -11.10 -3.64 -11.01
CA GLU A 157 -11.27 -2.44 -10.19
C GLU A 157 -11.44 -1.13 -10.98
N ASN A 158 -10.95 -1.05 -12.22
CA ASN A 158 -10.99 0.15 -13.06
C ASN A 158 -11.67 -0.11 -14.42
N SER A 159 -12.72 0.65 -14.74
CA SER A 159 -13.48 0.46 -15.98
C SER A 159 -12.95 1.30 -17.13
N LYS A 160 -12.14 0.70 -18.01
CA LYS A 160 -11.50 1.30 -19.21
C LYS A 160 -12.49 1.75 -20.32
N LYS A 161 -13.75 2.04 -19.99
CA LYS A 161 -14.83 2.43 -20.93
C LYS A 161 -15.15 3.94 -20.94
N GLY A 162 -14.52 4.72 -20.07
CA GLY A 162 -14.61 6.20 -20.08
C GLY A 162 -14.61 6.81 -18.67
N PRO A 163 -14.36 8.12 -18.53
CA PRO A 163 -14.16 8.75 -17.23
C PRO A 163 -15.43 8.83 -16.35
N ILE A 164 -16.63 8.70 -16.92
CA ILE A 164 -17.91 8.84 -16.22
C ILE A 164 -18.70 7.53 -16.33
N VAL A 165 -18.70 6.72 -15.27
CA VAL A 165 -19.36 5.40 -15.20
C VAL A 165 -20.20 5.16 -13.91
N PRO A 166 -21.02 6.12 -13.43
CA PRO A 166 -21.80 6.02 -12.17
C PRO A 166 -22.78 4.84 -12.04
N TRP A 167 -23.04 4.09 -13.11
CA TRP A 167 -23.92 2.93 -13.10
C TRP A 167 -23.20 1.60 -12.76
N LEU A 168 -21.86 1.59 -12.74
CA LEU A 168 -21.08 0.43 -12.36
C LEU A 168 -21.02 0.29 -10.83
N ARG A 169 -20.85 -0.94 -10.34
CA ARG A 169 -20.92 -1.29 -8.92
C ARG A 169 -19.84 -2.31 -8.60
N ILE A 170 -19.02 -2.04 -7.58
CA ILE A 170 -17.86 -2.90 -7.31
C ILE A 170 -18.24 -4.29 -6.75
N ILE A 171 -19.46 -4.44 -6.22
CA ILE A 171 -20.02 -5.73 -5.78
C ILE A 171 -20.24 -6.72 -6.93
N ASP A 172 -20.46 -6.23 -8.16
CA ASP A 172 -20.69 -7.07 -9.34
C ASP A 172 -19.38 -7.78 -9.79
N ALA A 173 -18.23 -7.33 -9.27
CA ALA A 173 -16.88 -7.87 -9.52
C ALA A 173 -16.23 -8.53 -8.28
N LEU A 174 -16.81 -8.38 -7.08
CA LEU A 174 -16.16 -8.72 -5.81
C LEU A 174 -15.98 -10.23 -5.63
N ASN A 175 -14.80 -10.77 -5.95
CA ASN A 175 -14.49 -12.19 -5.77
C ASN A 175 -14.28 -12.54 -4.28
N THR A 176 -15.18 -13.38 -3.75
CA THR A 176 -15.16 -13.85 -2.35
C THR A 176 -14.06 -14.85 -2.01
N HIS A 177 -13.26 -15.29 -2.99
CA HIS A 177 -12.15 -16.25 -2.82
C HIS A 177 -10.76 -15.58 -2.80
N ASP A 178 -10.69 -14.26 -2.69
CA ASP A 178 -9.43 -13.52 -2.53
C ASP A 178 -8.73 -13.87 -1.20
N GLU A 179 -7.52 -14.44 -1.26
CA GLU A 179 -6.69 -14.70 -0.07
C GLU A 179 -6.29 -13.39 0.65
N GLY A 180 -6.44 -12.23 -0.01
CA GLY A 180 -6.31 -10.90 0.60
C GLY A 180 -7.20 -10.72 1.83
N PHE A 181 -8.42 -11.27 1.85
CA PHE A 181 -9.30 -11.22 3.02
C PHE A 181 -8.66 -11.86 4.25
N LYS A 182 -8.02 -13.02 4.08
CA LYS A 182 -7.34 -13.75 5.16
C LYS A 182 -6.13 -12.98 5.69
N LEU A 183 -5.39 -12.29 4.81
CA LEU A 183 -4.29 -11.42 5.21
C LEU A 183 -4.79 -10.18 5.96
N ALA A 184 -5.89 -9.56 5.50
CA ALA A 184 -6.51 -8.40 6.14
C ALA A 184 -7.03 -8.75 7.56
N VAL A 185 -7.77 -9.84 7.69
CA VAL A 185 -8.23 -10.41 8.97
C VAL A 185 -7.05 -10.68 9.92
N ALA A 186 -5.94 -11.22 9.41
CA ALA A 186 -4.73 -11.45 10.20
C ALA A 186 -3.98 -10.17 10.64
N GLY A 187 -4.32 -9.01 10.08
CA GLY A 187 -3.91 -7.69 10.57
C GLY A 187 -4.93 -7.00 11.49
N GLY A 188 -6.05 -7.68 11.81
CA GLY A 188 -7.13 -7.14 12.62
C GLY A 188 -8.19 -6.35 11.84
N VAL A 189 -8.14 -6.33 10.51
CA VAL A 189 -9.14 -5.65 9.66
C VAL A 189 -10.39 -6.51 9.56
N THR A 190 -11.49 -6.05 10.15
CA THR A 190 -12.77 -6.77 10.20
C THR A 190 -13.79 -6.27 9.17
N SER A 191 -13.65 -5.03 8.74
CA SER A 191 -14.51 -4.38 7.76
C SER A 191 -13.67 -3.61 6.72
N ALA A 192 -14.17 -3.49 5.50
CA ALA A 192 -13.54 -2.72 4.44
C ALA A 192 -14.58 -1.96 3.59
N LYS A 193 -14.24 -0.76 3.14
CA LYS A 193 -14.90 -0.08 2.02
C LYS A 193 -14.19 -0.52 0.75
N VAL A 194 -14.76 -1.50 0.05
CA VAL A 194 -14.26 -1.84 -1.29
C VAL A 194 -14.71 -0.74 -2.24
N ILE A 195 -13.75 -0.15 -2.95
CA ILE A 195 -13.97 0.93 -3.91
C ILE A 195 -13.48 0.50 -5.30
N PRO A 196 -14.09 1.03 -6.38
CA PRO A 196 -13.43 1.14 -7.67
C PRO A 196 -12.07 1.86 -7.54
N GLY A 197 -11.21 1.70 -8.53
CA GLY A 197 -9.96 2.45 -8.64
C GLY A 197 -10.15 3.92 -9.04
N ASN A 198 -9.02 4.63 -9.05
CA ASN A 198 -8.88 6.06 -9.27
C ASN A 198 -8.82 6.51 -10.74
N ALA A 199 -8.86 5.59 -11.71
CA ALA A 199 -8.73 5.93 -13.13
C ALA A 199 -9.90 6.77 -13.68
N ASN A 200 -11.10 6.62 -13.12
CA ASN A 200 -12.33 7.23 -13.60
C ASN A 200 -12.73 8.44 -12.74
N ALA A 201 -13.15 9.55 -13.37
CA ALA A 201 -13.65 10.75 -12.67
C ALA A 201 -14.87 10.44 -11.79
N ILE A 202 -15.77 9.60 -12.29
CA ILE A 202 -16.89 9.01 -11.54
C ILE A 202 -16.82 7.51 -11.77
N ALA A 203 -16.32 6.76 -10.80
CA ALA A 203 -15.87 5.38 -10.97
C ALA A 203 -16.95 4.33 -10.68
N GLY A 204 -17.98 4.68 -9.90
CA GLY A 204 -19.13 3.82 -9.62
C GLY A 204 -19.42 3.63 -8.13
N GLU A 205 -20.34 2.72 -7.84
CA GLU A 205 -20.84 2.41 -6.50
C GLU A 205 -19.87 1.53 -5.71
N ALA A 206 -19.49 1.99 -4.53
CA ALA A 206 -18.64 1.30 -3.57
C ALA A 206 -19.47 0.59 -2.49
N PHE A 207 -18.90 -0.40 -1.80
CA PHE A 207 -19.63 -1.19 -0.79
C PHE A 207 -18.81 -1.42 0.48
N MET A 208 -19.47 -1.26 1.63
CA MET A 208 -18.95 -1.66 2.94
C MET A 208 -19.20 -3.15 3.18
N ILE A 209 -18.15 -3.92 3.44
CA ILE A 209 -18.19 -5.37 3.64
C ILE A 209 -17.50 -5.78 4.96
N LYS A 210 -17.90 -6.91 5.55
CA LYS A 210 -17.08 -7.65 6.53
C LYS A 210 -16.04 -8.49 5.79
N THR A 211 -14.83 -8.61 6.34
CA THR A 211 -13.71 -9.36 5.74
C THR A 211 -13.74 -10.86 6.03
N ARG A 212 -14.67 -11.34 6.88
CA ARG A 212 -14.85 -12.78 7.15
C ARG A 212 -15.49 -13.51 5.96
N PRO A 213 -15.18 -14.80 5.74
CA PRO A 213 -16.01 -15.66 4.90
C PRO A 213 -17.42 -15.82 5.49
N THR A 214 -18.34 -16.25 4.64
CA THR A 214 -19.75 -16.49 5.00
C THR A 214 -20.20 -17.88 4.56
N THR A 215 -21.25 -18.39 5.21
CA THR A 215 -21.93 -19.63 4.80
C THR A 215 -22.44 -19.61 3.35
N LYS A 216 -22.86 -18.44 2.84
CA LYS A 216 -23.39 -18.26 1.48
C LYS A 216 -22.32 -18.08 0.40
N ARG A 217 -21.08 -17.69 0.77
CA ARG A 217 -19.94 -17.43 -0.12
C ARG A 217 -20.18 -16.43 -1.26
N SER A 218 -21.25 -15.63 -1.19
CA SER A 218 -21.62 -14.67 -2.23
C SER A 218 -21.20 -13.24 -1.86
N PRO A 219 -20.88 -12.36 -2.84
CA PRO A 219 -20.50 -10.97 -2.59
C PRO A 219 -21.50 -10.26 -1.67
N SER A 220 -22.79 -10.46 -1.98
CA SER A 220 -23.94 -9.97 -1.23
C SER A 220 -23.88 -10.28 0.26
N SER A 221 -23.45 -11.49 0.64
CA SER A 221 -23.45 -11.88 2.05
C SER A 221 -22.36 -11.19 2.90
N MET A 222 -21.33 -10.63 2.26
CA MET A 222 -20.27 -9.89 2.93
C MET A 222 -20.66 -8.44 3.21
N VAL A 223 -21.55 -7.85 2.38
CA VAL A 223 -22.07 -6.47 2.54
C VAL A 223 -22.67 -6.26 3.94
N ILE A 224 -22.32 -5.15 4.60
CA ILE A 224 -22.76 -4.82 5.97
C ILE A 224 -24.22 -4.36 5.98
N GLU A 225 -24.55 -3.35 5.17
CA GLU A 225 -25.90 -2.81 4.97
C GLU A 225 -26.19 -2.70 3.48
N PHE A 226 -27.40 -3.06 3.06
CA PHE A 226 -27.75 -3.27 1.65
C PHE A 226 -28.66 -2.14 1.15
N PRO A 227 -28.34 -1.47 0.02
CA PRO A 227 -29.22 -0.47 -0.56
C PRO A 227 -30.64 -1.01 -0.80
N ASP A 228 -31.63 -0.37 -0.20
CA ASP A 228 -33.00 -0.89 -0.07
C ASP A 228 -33.71 -1.02 -1.43
N ILE A 229 -33.27 -0.21 -2.40
CA ILE A 229 -33.61 -0.27 -3.83
C ILE A 229 -33.41 -1.66 -4.48
N TRP A 230 -32.67 -2.60 -3.86
CA TRP A 230 -32.45 -3.95 -4.42
C TRP A 230 -33.27 -5.04 -3.72
N ASN A 231 -34.06 -4.74 -2.68
CA ASN A 231 -34.95 -5.69 -2.03
C ASN A 231 -36.39 -5.18 -1.95
N ALA A 232 -37.18 -5.42 -3.01
CA ALA A 232 -38.61 -5.11 -3.05
C ALA A 232 -39.42 -5.74 -1.88
N THR A 233 -38.92 -6.82 -1.27
CA THR A 233 -39.52 -7.46 -0.10
C THR A 233 -39.12 -6.83 1.25
N LYS A 234 -38.10 -5.97 1.30
CA LYS A 234 -37.64 -5.26 2.51
C LYS A 234 -38.26 -3.89 2.72
N GLN A 235 -39.11 -3.37 1.82
CA GLN A 235 -39.83 -2.09 1.96
C GLN A 235 -40.81 -2.00 3.16
N LYS A 236 -40.73 -2.93 4.13
CA LYS A 236 -41.38 -2.86 5.44
C LYS A 236 -40.44 -2.40 6.56
N ASP A 237 -39.13 -2.50 6.36
CA ASP A 237 -38.12 -1.87 7.23
C ASP A 237 -38.08 -0.37 6.88
N LYS A 238 -38.09 0.51 7.89
CA LYS A 238 -38.06 1.97 7.69
C LYS A 238 -36.65 2.55 7.57
N HIS A 239 -35.62 1.75 7.88
CA HIS A 239 -34.25 2.21 7.81
C HIS A 239 -33.83 2.35 6.34
N VAL A 240 -33.24 3.50 5.98
CA VAL A 240 -32.64 3.72 4.67
C VAL A 240 -31.12 3.58 4.81
N SER A 241 -30.55 2.65 4.05
CA SER A 241 -29.12 2.34 4.09
C SER A 241 -28.29 3.36 3.32
N TRP A 242 -27.08 3.68 3.80
CA TRP A 242 -26.15 4.55 3.05
C TRP A 242 -25.66 3.88 1.76
N ARG A 243 -25.64 4.65 0.66
CA ARG A 243 -24.95 4.30 -0.59
C ARG A 243 -23.60 5.02 -0.67
N TYR A 244 -22.66 4.53 -1.47
CA TYR A 244 -21.30 5.06 -1.54
C TYR A 244 -20.87 5.27 -2.99
N LEU A 245 -20.28 6.42 -3.31
CA LEU A 245 -19.76 6.73 -4.64
C LEU A 245 -18.26 6.96 -4.57
N HIS A 246 -17.50 6.37 -5.51
CA HIS A 246 -16.10 6.75 -5.73
C HIS A 246 -15.92 7.68 -6.94
N GLN A 247 -15.02 8.65 -6.78
CA GLN A 247 -14.64 9.65 -7.78
C GLN A 247 -13.11 9.83 -7.77
N GLY A 248 -12.54 10.19 -8.92
CA GLY A 248 -11.12 10.49 -9.09
C GLY A 248 -10.90 11.87 -9.72
N CYS A 249 -9.71 12.43 -9.52
CA CYS A 249 -9.26 13.68 -10.13
C CYS A 249 -7.73 13.64 -10.35
N GLY A 250 -7.10 14.77 -10.65
CA GLY A 250 -5.63 14.86 -10.72
C GLY A 250 -5.02 14.12 -11.92
N GLU A 251 -3.82 13.58 -11.74
CA GLU A 251 -3.04 12.95 -12.82
C GLU A 251 -3.42 11.49 -13.13
N ASP A 252 -4.18 10.83 -12.24
CA ASP A 252 -4.61 9.43 -12.43
C ASP A 252 -5.52 9.23 -13.66
N LEU A 253 -6.18 10.29 -14.13
CA LEU A 253 -7.01 10.26 -15.34
C LEU A 253 -6.21 10.39 -16.64
N ALA A 254 -4.88 10.46 -16.58
CA ALA A 254 -4.01 10.48 -17.76
C ALA A 254 -4.22 9.26 -18.68
N VAL A 255 -4.74 8.15 -18.16
CA VAL A 255 -5.18 6.97 -18.94
C VAL A 255 -6.26 7.28 -19.99
N TYR A 256 -7.00 8.38 -19.83
CA TYR A 256 -7.97 8.89 -20.80
C TYR A 256 -7.46 10.10 -21.61
N ASN A 257 -6.19 10.48 -21.46
CA ASN A 257 -5.58 11.70 -22.02
C ASN A 257 -6.31 13.00 -21.62
N LEU A 258 -6.92 13.04 -20.43
CA LEU A 258 -7.67 14.20 -19.94
C LEU A 258 -6.75 15.20 -19.22
N THR A 259 -7.00 16.50 -19.41
CA THR A 259 -6.48 17.54 -18.50
C THR A 259 -7.43 17.72 -17.31
N ARG A 260 -6.95 18.39 -16.25
CA ARG A 260 -7.78 18.82 -15.11
C ARG A 260 -9.03 19.62 -15.55
N MET A 261 -8.96 20.38 -16.65
CA MET A 261 -10.12 21.11 -17.18
C MET A 261 -11.17 20.16 -17.77
N ASP A 262 -10.74 19.14 -18.52
CA ASP A 262 -11.63 18.15 -19.12
C ASP A 262 -12.28 17.27 -18.04
N THR A 263 -11.54 16.89 -17.01
CA THR A 263 -12.06 16.19 -15.82
C THR A 263 -13.15 17.01 -15.12
N MET A 264 -12.90 18.30 -14.83
CA MET A 264 -13.92 19.17 -14.20
C MET A 264 -15.11 19.46 -15.11
N TRP A 265 -14.94 19.48 -16.43
CA TRP A 265 -16.05 19.57 -17.39
C TRP A 265 -16.89 18.28 -17.42
N ALA A 266 -16.25 17.11 -17.48
CA ALA A 266 -16.93 15.82 -17.47
C ALA A 266 -17.74 15.60 -16.18
N LEU A 267 -17.18 15.97 -15.03
CA LEU A 267 -17.86 15.99 -13.74
C LEU A 267 -19.09 16.90 -13.75
N ARG A 268 -18.93 18.17 -14.13
CA ARG A 268 -20.04 19.15 -14.23
C ARG A 268 -21.14 18.68 -15.19
N SER A 269 -20.77 18.11 -16.33
CA SER A 269 -21.72 17.55 -17.30
C SER A 269 -22.54 16.40 -16.69
N ALA A 270 -21.89 15.47 -15.99
CA ALA A 270 -22.55 14.34 -15.34
C ALA A 270 -23.51 14.78 -14.21
N TYR A 271 -23.12 15.77 -13.42
CA TYR A 271 -24.01 16.34 -12.39
C TYR A 271 -25.14 17.19 -12.97
N THR A 272 -24.94 17.84 -14.13
CA THR A 272 -26.01 18.55 -14.85
C THR A 272 -27.09 17.58 -15.33
N GLU A 273 -26.69 16.44 -15.89
CA GLU A 273 -27.61 15.35 -16.27
C GLU A 273 -28.37 14.79 -15.07
N ALA A 274 -27.67 14.56 -13.95
CA ALA A 274 -28.28 14.09 -12.70
C ALA A 274 -29.27 15.11 -12.11
N LEU A 275 -28.99 16.41 -12.21
CA LEU A 275 -29.90 17.48 -11.77
C LEU A 275 -31.15 17.56 -12.66
N GLN A 276 -31.02 17.40 -13.98
CA GLN A 276 -32.18 17.29 -14.88
C GLN A 276 -33.04 16.08 -14.51
N HIS A 277 -32.42 14.92 -14.26
CA HIS A 277 -33.11 13.71 -13.83
C HIS A 277 -33.84 13.89 -12.48
N LYS A 278 -33.17 14.48 -11.48
CA LYS A 278 -33.78 14.85 -10.19
C LYS A 278 -35.02 15.73 -10.37
N ASN A 279 -34.92 16.78 -11.19
CA ASN A 279 -36.00 17.72 -11.43
C ASN A 279 -37.21 17.08 -12.15
N LEU A 280 -36.97 16.08 -13.02
CA LEU A 280 -38.04 15.28 -13.64
C LEU A 280 -38.77 14.42 -12.59
N GLN A 281 -38.04 13.74 -11.70
CA GLN A 281 -38.62 12.98 -10.60
C GLN A 281 -39.43 13.86 -9.64
N ASP A 282 -38.86 15.00 -9.21
CA ASP A 282 -39.51 15.92 -8.28
C ASP A 282 -40.79 16.52 -8.88
N GLY A 283 -40.74 16.94 -10.15
CA GLY A 283 -41.91 17.47 -10.89
C GLY A 283 -42.99 16.42 -11.18
N PHE A 284 -42.61 15.14 -11.29
CA PHE A 284 -43.56 14.03 -11.36
C PHE A 284 -44.22 13.79 -9.99
N CYS A 285 -43.42 13.71 -8.92
CA CYS A 285 -43.92 13.43 -7.58
C CYS A 285 -44.83 14.53 -7.04
N ALA A 286 -44.50 15.81 -7.26
CA ALA A 286 -45.36 16.92 -6.86
C ALA A 286 -46.75 16.87 -7.53
N LYS A 287 -46.83 16.44 -8.80
CA LYS A 287 -48.10 16.21 -9.51
C LYS A 287 -48.87 15.00 -8.96
N ALA A 288 -48.18 13.89 -8.69
CA ALA A 288 -48.79 12.67 -8.14
C ALA A 288 -49.37 12.92 -6.73
N GLN A 289 -48.61 13.58 -5.85
CA GLN A 289 -49.03 13.99 -4.51
C GLN A 289 -50.19 14.99 -4.55
N ALA A 290 -50.27 15.85 -5.57
CA ALA A 290 -51.39 16.74 -5.83
C ALA A 290 -52.61 16.05 -6.49
N GLY A 291 -52.57 14.74 -6.73
CA GLY A 291 -53.66 13.98 -7.35
C GLY A 291 -53.85 14.23 -8.86
N LEU A 292 -52.89 14.90 -9.52
CA LEU A 292 -52.99 15.33 -10.92
C LEU A 292 -52.63 14.22 -11.91
N TRP A 293 -53.13 13.00 -11.67
CA TRP A 293 -52.77 11.75 -12.36
C TRP A 293 -52.91 11.82 -13.89
N ALA A 294 -53.96 12.49 -14.39
CA ALA A 294 -54.19 12.68 -15.83
C ALA A 294 -53.19 13.66 -16.52
N SER A 295 -52.27 14.27 -15.76
CA SER A 295 -51.21 15.18 -16.25
C SER A 295 -49.79 14.61 -16.10
N LEU A 296 -49.67 13.35 -15.66
CA LEU A 296 -48.41 12.62 -15.59
C LEU A 296 -48.12 11.92 -16.93
N PRO A 297 -46.84 11.67 -17.27
CA PRO A 297 -46.45 10.59 -18.18
C PRO A 297 -47.01 9.24 -17.71
N THR A 298 -46.94 8.21 -18.56
CA THR A 298 -47.39 6.84 -18.23
C THR A 298 -46.44 6.09 -17.29
N GLU A 299 -45.22 6.59 -17.07
CA GLU A 299 -44.16 5.96 -16.28
C GLU A 299 -43.45 7.00 -15.42
N PHE A 300 -42.98 6.59 -14.24
CA PHE A 300 -42.12 7.43 -13.41
C PHE A 300 -40.74 7.59 -14.08
N PRO A 301 -40.15 8.81 -14.15
CA PRO A 301 -38.87 9.02 -14.80
C PRO A 301 -37.72 8.33 -14.03
N GLN A 302 -37.34 7.15 -14.50
CA GLN A 302 -36.18 6.40 -14.03
C GLN A 302 -35.06 6.43 -15.07
N ASN A 303 -33.82 6.60 -14.59
CA ASN A 303 -32.63 6.45 -15.41
C ASN A 303 -31.50 5.83 -14.59
N MET A 304 -31.37 4.50 -14.67
CA MET A 304 -30.32 3.73 -13.97
C MET A 304 -28.90 4.26 -14.23
N LYS A 305 -28.66 4.97 -15.33
CA LYS A 305 -27.37 5.61 -15.64
C LYS A 305 -27.02 6.73 -14.65
N TRP A 306 -28.01 7.51 -14.26
CA TRP A 306 -27.84 8.74 -13.46
C TRP A 306 -28.42 8.65 -12.04
N GLU A 307 -29.08 7.55 -11.70
CA GLU A 307 -29.71 7.31 -10.39
C GLU A 307 -28.74 7.53 -9.21
N LEU A 308 -27.52 6.98 -9.25
CA LEU A 308 -26.54 7.16 -8.17
C LEU A 308 -26.16 8.63 -7.95
N LEU A 309 -25.98 9.40 -9.03
CA LEU A 309 -25.70 10.84 -8.93
C LEU A 309 -26.94 11.65 -8.53
N THR A 310 -28.14 11.18 -8.87
CA THR A 310 -29.41 11.76 -8.45
C THR A 310 -29.56 11.65 -6.93
N GLU A 311 -29.23 10.49 -6.36
CA GLU A 311 -29.23 10.25 -4.91
C GLU A 311 -28.09 11.03 -4.19
N VAL A 312 -26.96 11.32 -4.86
CA VAL A 312 -25.95 12.30 -4.35
C VAL A 312 -26.58 13.69 -4.19
N LEU A 313 -27.32 14.16 -5.19
CA LEU A 313 -28.04 15.45 -5.15
C LEU A 313 -29.26 15.45 -4.20
N ARG A 314 -29.61 14.29 -3.62
CA ARG A 314 -30.57 14.16 -2.49
C ARG A 314 -29.86 13.98 -1.14
N GLY A 315 -28.53 14.05 -1.09
CA GLY A 315 -27.73 13.91 0.13
C GLY A 315 -27.62 12.48 0.69
N LYS A 316 -28.05 11.47 -0.08
CA LYS A 316 -28.16 10.07 0.40
C LYS A 316 -26.91 9.21 0.19
N VAL A 317 -25.87 9.76 -0.44
CA VAL A 317 -24.69 9.02 -0.89
C VAL A 317 -23.44 9.58 -0.24
N LYS A 318 -22.62 8.72 0.38
CA LYS A 318 -21.28 9.07 0.87
C LYS A 318 -20.31 9.18 -0.31
N VAL A 319 -20.12 10.39 -0.83
CA VAL A 319 -19.14 10.67 -1.89
C VAL A 319 -17.72 10.56 -1.32
N SER A 320 -16.87 9.78 -1.98
CA SER A 320 -15.47 9.53 -1.62
C SER A 320 -14.57 9.86 -2.82
N VAL A 321 -13.66 10.83 -2.69
CA VAL A 321 -12.93 11.40 -3.85
C VAL A 321 -11.42 11.19 -3.72
N HIS A 322 -10.77 10.55 -4.70
CA HIS A 322 -9.31 10.45 -4.76
C HIS A 322 -8.72 11.70 -5.42
N CYS A 323 -8.01 12.53 -4.65
CA CYS A 323 -7.38 13.78 -5.08
C CYS A 323 -6.11 14.07 -4.31
N ASN A 324 -5.17 14.84 -4.89
CA ASN A 324 -3.87 15.12 -4.26
C ASN A 324 -3.48 16.59 -4.17
N GLU A 325 -3.40 17.33 -5.29
CA GLU A 325 -2.99 18.74 -5.28
C GLU A 325 -4.10 19.69 -4.81
N ALA A 326 -3.70 20.83 -4.24
CA ALA A 326 -4.58 21.91 -3.81
C ALA A 326 -5.58 22.36 -4.89
N VAL A 327 -5.15 22.37 -6.16
CA VAL A 327 -5.98 22.75 -7.32
C VAL A 327 -7.11 21.75 -7.59
N ASP A 328 -6.91 20.47 -7.28
CA ASP A 328 -7.93 19.45 -7.45
C ASP A 328 -8.92 19.44 -6.29
N LEU A 329 -8.42 19.65 -5.07
CA LEU A 329 -9.25 19.80 -3.87
C LEU A 329 -10.19 21.01 -4.01
N ASP A 330 -9.68 22.18 -4.42
CA ASP A 330 -10.49 23.35 -4.78
C ASP A 330 -11.51 23.05 -5.89
N GLY A 331 -11.08 22.37 -6.96
CA GLY A 331 -11.98 21.96 -8.05
C GLY A 331 -13.20 21.18 -7.57
N MET A 332 -12.98 20.22 -6.67
CA MET A 332 -14.03 19.38 -6.10
C MET A 332 -14.87 20.11 -5.04
N VAL A 333 -14.28 21.01 -4.23
CA VAL A 333 -15.02 21.89 -3.31
C VAL A 333 -15.95 22.85 -4.07
N ARG A 334 -15.48 23.43 -5.19
CA ARG A 334 -16.32 24.28 -6.05
C ARG A 334 -17.43 23.49 -6.74
N LEU A 335 -17.18 22.25 -7.17
CA LEU A 335 -18.22 21.36 -7.72
C LEU A 335 -19.27 20.96 -6.67
N SER A 336 -18.84 20.65 -5.44
CA SER A 336 -19.68 20.36 -4.29
C SER A 336 -20.62 21.53 -3.96
N ASN A 337 -20.13 22.77 -4.04
CA ASN A 337 -20.93 23.99 -3.87
C ASN A 337 -21.84 24.30 -5.08
N GLU A 338 -21.36 24.09 -6.31
CA GLU A 338 -22.12 24.33 -7.54
C GLU A 338 -23.38 23.45 -7.64
N PHE A 339 -23.29 22.20 -7.16
CA PHE A 339 -24.36 21.21 -7.19
C PHE A 339 -24.94 20.84 -5.81
N GLN A 340 -24.52 21.54 -4.76
CA GLN A 340 -25.05 21.42 -3.39
C GLN A 340 -25.06 19.97 -2.81
N PHE A 341 -23.95 19.25 -2.96
CA PHE A 341 -23.77 17.92 -2.37
C PHE A 341 -22.54 17.83 -1.45
N PRO A 342 -22.60 17.05 -0.34
CA PRO A 342 -21.48 16.89 0.57
C PRO A 342 -20.45 15.86 0.07
N ILE A 343 -19.17 16.13 0.38
CA ILE A 343 -18.08 15.16 0.24
C ILE A 343 -17.87 14.51 1.61
N SER A 344 -17.86 13.17 1.69
CA SER A 344 -17.62 12.47 2.97
C SER A 344 -16.13 12.36 3.27
N VAL A 345 -15.29 12.12 2.25
CA VAL A 345 -13.84 11.94 2.41
C VAL A 345 -13.06 12.22 1.14
N PHE A 346 -11.90 12.89 1.27
CA PHE A 346 -10.83 12.87 0.28
C PHE A 346 -9.80 11.76 0.58
N HIS A 347 -9.44 10.99 -0.44
CA HIS A 347 -8.44 9.92 -0.39
C HIS A 347 -7.10 10.36 -0.97
N GLN A 348 -6.02 9.85 -0.39
CA GLN A 348 -4.61 10.24 -0.53
C GLN A 348 -4.31 11.69 -0.12
N ALA A 349 -4.97 12.67 -0.72
CA ALA A 349 -5.12 14.04 -0.23
C ALA A 349 -3.81 14.75 0.15
N SER A 350 -2.75 14.54 -0.63
CA SER A 350 -1.36 14.92 -0.28
C SER A 350 -1.17 16.40 0.11
N GLU A 351 -1.97 17.33 -0.41
CA GLU A 351 -1.88 18.77 -0.10
C GLU A 351 -3.00 19.29 0.83
N ALA A 352 -3.90 18.43 1.31
CA ALA A 352 -5.05 18.83 2.14
C ALA A 352 -4.67 19.63 3.40
N TRP A 353 -3.55 19.26 4.03
CA TRP A 353 -2.99 19.92 5.21
C TRP A 353 -2.45 21.34 4.94
N LEU A 354 -2.34 21.76 3.68
CA LEU A 354 -2.01 23.12 3.26
C LEU A 354 -3.25 23.98 2.95
N VAL A 355 -4.39 23.35 2.62
CA VAL A 355 -5.62 24.04 2.14
C VAL A 355 -6.83 23.82 3.05
N MET A 356 -6.59 23.72 4.36
CA MET A 356 -7.62 23.45 5.37
C MET A 356 -8.78 24.46 5.39
N SER A 357 -8.55 25.72 4.97
CA SER A 357 -9.62 26.70 4.77
C SER A 357 -10.56 26.32 3.61
N VAL A 358 -10.00 25.91 2.47
CA VAL A 358 -10.77 25.47 1.28
C VAL A 358 -11.60 24.23 1.62
N LEU A 359 -11.06 23.30 2.40
CA LEU A 359 -11.80 22.13 2.87
C LEU A 359 -13.00 22.51 3.76
N ASN A 360 -12.88 23.57 4.58
CA ASN A 360 -13.98 24.10 5.39
C ASN A 360 -15.05 24.83 4.56
N GLU A 361 -14.77 25.18 3.30
CA GLU A 361 -15.74 25.78 2.36
C GLU A 361 -16.57 24.71 1.62
N THR A 362 -16.39 23.43 1.90
CA THR A 362 -17.17 22.32 1.29
C THR A 362 -18.66 22.39 1.67
N TRP A 363 -19.55 22.18 0.70
CA TRP A 363 -20.99 22.17 0.96
C TRP A 363 -21.39 21.06 1.93
N GLY A 364 -22.22 21.38 2.92
CA GLY A 364 -22.65 20.43 3.95
C GLY A 364 -21.62 20.18 5.07
N GLY A 365 -20.44 20.78 5.01
CA GLY A 365 -19.41 20.74 6.07
C GLY A 365 -18.08 20.11 5.64
N THR A 366 -17.07 20.26 6.50
CA THR A 366 -15.69 19.82 6.23
C THR A 366 -15.58 18.31 6.00
N PRO A 367 -14.97 17.84 4.90
CA PRO A 367 -14.84 16.43 4.59
C PRO A 367 -13.75 15.73 5.42
N ALA A 368 -13.94 14.42 5.58
CA ALA A 368 -12.94 13.42 5.96
C ALA A 368 -11.61 13.55 5.20
N ILE A 369 -10.44 13.29 5.81
CA ILE A 369 -9.20 13.05 5.05
C ILE A 369 -8.67 11.64 5.34
N SER A 370 -8.44 10.85 4.29
CA SER A 370 -7.91 9.49 4.33
C SER A 370 -6.57 9.45 3.61
N LEU A 371 -5.46 9.32 4.35
CA LEU A 371 -4.10 9.42 3.80
C LEU A 371 -3.15 8.35 4.34
N TYR A 372 -2.01 8.20 3.65
CA TYR A 372 -0.87 7.44 4.14
C TYR A 372 -0.09 8.24 5.20
N ALA A 373 0.53 7.56 6.16
CA ALA A 373 1.45 8.20 7.08
C ALA A 373 2.75 8.63 6.37
N THR A 374 3.34 7.75 5.55
CA THR A 374 4.70 7.93 4.99
C THR A 374 4.83 7.73 3.47
N ASN A 375 3.86 7.09 2.82
CA ASN A 375 3.88 6.81 1.37
C ASN A 375 3.48 8.05 0.52
N HIS A 376 4.29 9.10 0.65
CA HIS A 376 4.22 10.34 -0.13
C HIS A 376 5.24 10.33 -1.28
N ARG A 377 5.21 11.32 -2.18
CA ARG A 377 6.23 11.53 -3.25
C ARG A 377 6.40 10.37 -4.26
N SER A 378 5.44 9.46 -4.33
CA SER A 378 5.40 8.39 -5.33
C SER A 378 5.08 8.89 -6.75
N LYS A 379 4.44 10.06 -6.85
CA LYS A 379 4.03 10.72 -8.09
C LYS A 379 4.24 12.25 -8.02
N ARG A 380 3.95 12.98 -9.11
CA ARG A 380 4.12 14.44 -9.16
C ARG A 380 3.09 15.16 -8.29
N GLU A 381 1.83 14.76 -8.33
CA GLU A 381 0.78 15.37 -7.49
C GLU A 381 0.95 15.11 -5.98
N SER A 382 1.70 14.07 -5.57
CA SER A 382 1.97 13.74 -4.16
C SER A 382 3.26 14.38 -3.60
N PHE A 383 3.83 15.37 -4.31
CA PHE A 383 5.12 15.96 -3.98
C PHE A 383 5.17 16.70 -2.62
N ARG A 384 4.10 17.42 -2.25
CA ARG A 384 4.00 18.14 -0.98
C ARG A 384 3.34 17.33 0.16
N GLY A 385 3.12 16.03 -0.03
CA GLY A 385 2.71 15.13 1.05
C GLY A 385 3.67 15.21 2.25
N SER A 386 3.15 15.04 3.46
CA SER A 386 3.96 15.18 4.68
C SER A 386 3.58 14.16 5.74
N GLU A 387 4.61 13.59 6.36
CA GLU A 387 4.56 12.76 7.55
C GLU A 387 3.85 13.45 8.73
N PHE A 388 3.83 14.78 8.76
CA PHE A 388 3.16 15.59 9.78
C PHE A 388 1.74 16.04 9.37
N ALA A 389 1.26 15.68 8.19
CA ALA A 389 -0.10 16.01 7.72
C ALA A 389 -1.20 15.44 8.64
N PRO A 390 -1.15 14.17 9.13
CA PRO A 390 -2.18 13.63 10.02
C PRO A 390 -2.37 14.46 11.28
N ARG A 391 -1.26 14.85 11.93
CA ARG A 391 -1.28 15.69 13.12
C ARG A 391 -1.77 17.11 12.83
N THR A 392 -1.34 17.69 11.71
CA THR A 392 -1.69 19.09 11.36
C THR A 392 -3.17 19.23 11.02
N LEU A 393 -3.75 18.25 10.33
CA LEU A 393 -5.19 18.16 10.09
C LEU A 393 -5.98 17.97 11.40
N ALA A 394 -5.52 17.08 12.29
CA ALA A 394 -6.14 16.85 13.60
C ALA A 394 -6.12 18.10 14.50
N GLU A 395 -5.01 18.86 14.54
CA GLU A 395 -4.94 20.15 15.25
C GLU A 395 -5.90 21.21 14.68
N ALA A 396 -6.32 21.09 13.43
CA ALA A 396 -7.34 21.92 12.79
C ALA A 396 -8.78 21.40 12.97
N ASN A 397 -8.99 20.34 13.77
CA ASN A 397 -10.25 19.61 13.95
C ASN A 397 -10.77 18.90 12.68
N ILE A 398 -9.90 18.61 11.71
CA ILE A 398 -10.26 17.81 10.53
C ILE A 398 -10.04 16.33 10.85
N SER A 399 -11.09 15.53 10.70
CA SER A 399 -11.05 14.09 10.97
C SER A 399 -10.10 13.36 10.02
N VAL A 400 -9.20 12.54 10.57
CA VAL A 400 -8.20 11.79 9.81
C VAL A 400 -8.43 10.29 9.94
N ALA A 401 -8.51 9.61 8.80
CA ALA A 401 -8.38 8.16 8.68
C ALA A 401 -7.02 7.78 8.08
N MET A 402 -6.45 6.66 8.51
CA MET A 402 -5.29 6.06 7.87
C MET A 402 -5.75 5.03 6.83
N GLN A 403 -5.00 4.88 5.73
CA GLN A 403 -5.25 3.87 4.70
C GLN A 403 -3.98 3.11 4.32
N PRO A 404 -4.05 1.81 4.00
CA PRO A 404 -2.90 0.99 3.63
C PRO A 404 -2.61 1.08 2.13
N ALA A 405 -1.37 0.84 1.69
CA ALA A 405 -1.01 1.01 0.27
C ALA A 405 -1.64 -0.03 -0.67
N MET A 406 -1.82 -1.28 -0.21
CA MET A 406 -2.53 -2.38 -0.91
C MET A 406 -2.73 -3.59 0.01
N ASN A 407 -1.74 -3.89 0.87
CA ASN A 407 -1.85 -4.95 1.87
C ASN A 407 -2.59 -4.43 3.11
N SER A 408 -3.91 -4.63 3.21
CA SER A 408 -4.71 -4.15 4.33
C SER A 408 -4.25 -4.63 5.72
N ARG A 409 -3.46 -5.72 5.79
CA ARG A 409 -2.78 -6.19 7.00
C ARG A 409 -1.87 -5.14 7.65
N ASP A 410 -1.43 -4.14 6.90
CA ASP A 410 -0.54 -3.08 7.37
C ASP A 410 -1.28 -1.80 7.80
N LEU A 411 -2.62 -1.81 7.85
CA LEU A 411 -3.42 -0.67 8.33
C LEU A 411 -3.01 -0.18 9.73
N VAL A 412 -2.72 -1.10 10.66
CA VAL A 412 -2.23 -0.74 12.00
C VAL A 412 -0.82 -0.12 11.97
N PHE A 413 0.01 -0.45 10.96
CA PHE A 413 1.34 0.12 10.80
C PHE A 413 1.27 1.59 10.33
N GLU A 414 0.27 1.98 9.55
CA GLU A 414 0.00 3.38 9.22
C GLU A 414 -0.37 4.19 10.47
N ALA A 415 -1.22 3.65 11.36
CA ALA A 415 -1.50 4.26 12.66
C ALA A 415 -0.26 4.38 13.58
N GLN A 416 0.60 3.34 13.60
CA GLN A 416 1.88 3.35 14.33
C GLN A 416 2.83 4.45 13.81
N GLN A 417 2.90 4.64 12.49
CA GLN A 417 3.71 5.69 11.86
C GLN A 417 3.12 7.09 12.10
N ALA A 418 1.80 7.26 11.99
CA ALA A 418 1.15 8.54 12.29
C ALA A 418 1.35 8.96 13.76
N TYR A 419 1.29 7.99 14.69
CA TYR A 419 1.66 8.19 16.09
C TYR A 419 3.14 8.59 16.25
N HIS A 420 4.06 7.91 15.53
CA HIS A 420 5.49 8.27 15.54
C HIS A 420 5.74 9.73 15.15
N PHE A 421 5.03 10.24 14.14
CA PHE A 421 5.11 11.63 13.68
C PHE A 421 4.21 12.61 14.46
N GLY A 422 3.63 12.15 15.58
CA GLY A 422 3.03 12.98 16.62
C GLY A 422 1.51 13.12 16.61
N LEU A 423 0.77 12.32 15.82
CA LEU A 423 -0.68 12.22 15.99
C LEU A 423 -0.99 11.65 17.39
N PRO A 424 -1.88 12.25 18.20
CA PRO A 424 -2.22 11.74 19.54
C PRO A 424 -2.65 10.27 19.54
N ALA A 425 -2.33 9.52 20.61
CA ALA A 425 -2.54 8.07 20.67
C ALA A 425 -4.00 7.64 20.45
N HIS A 426 -4.97 8.32 21.07
CA HIS A 426 -6.39 8.04 20.86
C HIS A 426 -6.81 8.31 19.41
N LEU A 427 -6.32 9.40 18.78
CA LEU A 427 -6.60 9.70 17.37
C LEU A 427 -5.93 8.70 16.42
N ALA A 428 -4.72 8.23 16.73
CA ALA A 428 -4.04 7.21 15.95
C ALA A 428 -4.84 5.89 15.93
N LEU A 429 -5.37 5.44 17.07
CA LEU A 429 -6.25 4.27 17.14
C LEU A 429 -7.64 4.52 16.53
N ALA A 430 -8.22 5.71 16.70
CA ALA A 430 -9.50 6.09 16.10
C ALA A 430 -9.42 6.17 14.56
N SER A 431 -8.28 6.60 14.00
CA SER A 431 -8.05 6.73 12.55
C SER A 431 -8.19 5.42 11.77
N VAL A 432 -8.15 4.28 12.47
CA VAL A 432 -8.31 2.92 11.91
C VAL A 432 -9.50 2.16 12.50
N THR A 433 -10.31 2.79 13.36
CA THR A 433 -11.49 2.18 13.99
C THR A 433 -12.74 3.07 13.88
N SER A 434 -12.93 4.04 14.78
CA SER A 434 -14.17 4.83 14.85
C SER A 434 -14.29 5.92 13.78
N THR A 435 -13.19 6.59 13.43
CA THR A 435 -13.18 7.62 12.37
C THR A 435 -13.66 7.06 11.02
N PRO A 436 -13.11 5.95 10.48
CA PRO A 436 -13.63 5.36 9.25
C PRO A 436 -15.08 4.85 9.36
N ALA A 437 -15.52 4.37 10.54
CA ALA A 437 -16.93 4.02 10.75
C ALA A 437 -17.88 5.23 10.65
N ILE A 438 -17.48 6.37 11.23
CA ILE A 438 -18.24 7.63 11.16
C ILE A 438 -18.29 8.15 9.71
N ILE A 439 -17.17 8.12 8.99
CA ILE A 439 -17.10 8.55 7.57
C ILE A 439 -17.97 7.67 6.67
N ALA A 440 -18.05 6.37 6.94
CA ALA A 440 -18.96 5.45 6.26
C ALA A 440 -20.44 5.66 6.66
N GLY A 441 -20.72 6.28 7.81
CA GLY A 441 -22.08 6.34 8.37
C GLY A 441 -22.53 5.03 9.03
N LEU A 442 -21.58 4.19 9.48
CA LEU A 442 -21.80 2.87 10.09
C LEU A 442 -21.39 2.80 11.58
N SER A 443 -21.23 3.95 12.24
CA SER A 443 -20.79 4.02 13.65
C SER A 443 -21.75 3.37 14.65
N HIS A 444 -23.02 3.17 14.27
CA HIS A 444 -24.00 2.37 15.03
C HIS A 444 -23.73 0.86 14.98
N ARG A 445 -22.89 0.39 14.04
CA ARG A 445 -22.50 -1.03 13.90
C ARG A 445 -21.06 -1.32 14.29
N ILE A 446 -20.11 -0.52 13.81
CA ILE A 446 -18.68 -0.88 13.78
C ILE A 446 -17.75 0.25 14.26
N GLY A 447 -16.46 -0.07 14.41
CA GLY A 447 -15.41 0.89 14.77
C GLY A 447 -15.36 1.29 16.25
N THR A 448 -16.27 0.77 17.06
CA THR A 448 -16.38 1.02 18.51
C THR A 448 -16.87 -0.23 19.22
N LEU A 449 -16.50 -0.41 20.49
CA LEU A 449 -17.00 -1.49 21.36
C LEU A 449 -18.10 -0.95 22.28
N GLY A 450 -19.28 -1.56 22.23
CA GLY A 450 -20.42 -1.20 23.08
C GLY A 450 -21.63 -2.09 22.81
N GLU A 451 -22.63 -2.01 23.69
CA GLU A 451 -23.88 -2.77 23.54
C GLU A 451 -24.62 -2.38 22.25
N GLY A 452 -25.28 -3.36 21.62
CA GLY A 452 -25.98 -3.18 20.33
C GLY A 452 -25.07 -2.99 19.10
N ARG A 453 -23.74 -2.95 19.23
CA ARG A 453 -22.82 -2.90 18.09
C ARG A 453 -22.48 -4.32 17.61
N ASP A 454 -21.94 -4.45 16.39
CA ASP A 454 -21.48 -5.75 15.89
C ASP A 454 -20.24 -6.20 16.69
N ALA A 455 -20.15 -7.50 17.00
CA ALA A 455 -19.06 -8.08 17.79
C ALA A 455 -17.77 -8.29 16.94
N ASP A 456 -17.27 -7.19 16.38
CA ASP A 456 -15.99 -7.09 15.67
C ASP A 456 -14.90 -6.66 16.67
N VAL A 457 -14.04 -7.60 17.07
CA VAL A 457 -13.11 -7.43 18.21
C VAL A 457 -11.73 -7.95 17.85
N VAL A 458 -10.67 -7.25 18.26
CA VAL A 458 -9.28 -7.70 18.10
C VAL A 458 -8.56 -7.67 19.45
N MET A 459 -7.84 -8.75 19.78
CA MET A 459 -6.98 -8.84 20.97
C MET A 459 -5.51 -8.97 20.57
N TRP A 460 -4.64 -8.17 21.18
CA TRP A 460 -3.28 -7.90 20.71
C TRP A 460 -2.18 -8.43 21.64
N ASP A 461 -1.10 -8.97 21.06
CA ASP A 461 0.06 -9.51 21.80
C ASP A 461 0.84 -8.45 22.61
N SER A 462 0.59 -7.18 22.30
CA SER A 462 1.23 -5.99 22.80
C SER A 462 0.33 -4.77 22.59
N HIS A 463 0.76 -3.58 23.03
CA HIS A 463 0.04 -2.34 22.76
C HIS A 463 -0.10 -2.10 21.24
N PRO A 464 -1.30 -1.83 20.67
CA PRO A 464 -1.50 -1.82 19.21
C PRO A 464 -0.67 -0.76 18.46
N LEU A 465 -0.37 0.38 19.10
CA LEU A 465 0.55 1.39 18.55
C LEU A 465 2.04 1.02 18.65
N ARG A 466 2.42 -0.23 18.99
CA ARG A 466 3.82 -0.68 19.01
C ARG A 466 4.20 -1.37 17.70
N VAL A 467 5.31 -0.97 17.09
CA VAL A 467 5.86 -1.65 15.91
C VAL A 467 6.09 -3.14 16.19
N GLY A 468 5.61 -3.99 15.29
CA GLY A 468 5.58 -5.45 15.43
C GLY A 468 4.33 -6.02 16.11
N ALA A 469 3.46 -5.18 16.70
CA ALA A 469 2.24 -5.65 17.37
C ALA A 469 1.37 -6.50 16.44
N THR A 470 0.93 -7.66 16.95
CA THR A 470 0.29 -8.71 16.15
C THR A 470 -1.02 -9.15 16.81
N PRO A 471 -2.14 -9.27 16.04
CA PRO A 471 -3.39 -9.84 16.55
C PRO A 471 -3.21 -11.29 17.02
N MET A 472 -3.56 -11.58 18.27
CA MET A 472 -3.58 -12.95 18.81
C MET A 472 -4.91 -13.65 18.52
N MET A 473 -6.02 -12.90 18.59
CA MET A 473 -7.35 -13.38 18.21
C MET A 473 -8.18 -12.25 17.61
N VAL A 474 -9.03 -12.61 16.64
CA VAL A 474 -9.90 -11.70 15.89
C VAL A 474 -11.29 -12.33 15.79
N TRP A 475 -12.31 -11.56 16.16
CA TRP A 475 -13.72 -11.90 16.01
C TRP A 475 -14.38 -10.95 15.02
N ILE A 476 -15.29 -11.47 14.19
CA ILE A 476 -16.09 -10.68 13.24
C ILE A 476 -17.52 -11.20 13.30
N ASP A 477 -18.50 -10.32 13.51
CA ASP A 477 -19.88 -10.67 13.89
C ASP A 477 -19.94 -11.68 15.08
N GLY A 478 -18.93 -11.65 15.97
CA GLY A 478 -18.77 -12.59 17.09
C GLY A 478 -18.13 -13.93 16.76
N ALA A 479 -17.95 -14.26 15.48
CA ALA A 479 -17.30 -15.51 15.05
C ALA A 479 -15.77 -15.36 15.04
N LEU A 480 -15.07 -16.27 15.73
CA LEU A 480 -13.61 -16.32 15.82
C LEU A 480 -12.97 -16.67 14.46
N GLN A 481 -12.17 -15.75 13.90
CA GLN A 481 -11.49 -15.90 12.61
C GLN A 481 -10.01 -16.27 12.77
N VAL A 482 -9.33 -15.69 13.76
CA VAL A 482 -7.94 -15.99 14.11
C VAL A 482 -7.94 -16.66 15.49
N PRO A 483 -7.62 -17.96 15.60
CA PRO A 483 -7.51 -18.64 16.89
C PRO A 483 -6.16 -18.36 17.56
N SER A 484 -6.14 -18.39 18.90
CA SER A 484 -4.89 -18.21 19.67
C SER A 484 -3.86 -19.30 19.35
N PRO A 485 -2.58 -18.96 19.11
CA PRO A 485 -1.51 -19.93 18.89
C PRO A 485 -1.09 -20.69 20.18
N ALA A 486 -1.65 -20.34 21.33
CA ALA A 486 -1.31 -20.97 22.60
C ALA A 486 -1.92 -22.38 22.75
N SER A 487 -1.14 -23.33 23.27
CA SER A 487 -1.57 -24.72 23.54
C SER A 487 -2.70 -24.88 24.58
N LYS A 488 -3.12 -23.78 25.22
CA LYS A 488 -4.34 -23.65 26.03
C LYS A 488 -5.02 -22.31 25.71
N PRO A 489 -5.97 -22.24 24.76
CA PRO A 489 -6.51 -20.97 24.27
C PRO A 489 -7.30 -20.17 25.31
N SER A 490 -7.71 -20.77 26.43
CA SER A 490 -8.45 -20.10 27.51
C SER A 490 -7.60 -19.22 28.43
N ARG A 491 -6.25 -19.33 28.42
CA ARG A 491 -5.37 -18.46 29.21
C ARG A 491 -4.19 -17.96 28.37
N ILE A 492 -4.20 -16.66 28.11
CA ILE A 492 -3.17 -15.99 27.32
C ILE A 492 -1.98 -15.63 28.22
N ILE A 493 -0.78 -15.67 27.64
CA ILE A 493 0.47 -15.24 28.26
C ILE A 493 1.01 -14.08 27.42
N VAL A 494 1.00 -12.87 27.99
CA VAL A 494 1.60 -11.67 27.40
C VAL A 494 2.69 -11.13 28.31
N ASN A 495 3.69 -10.47 27.72
CA ASN A 495 4.71 -9.75 28.46
C ASN A 495 4.17 -8.35 28.86
N PRO A 496 4.06 -8.00 30.15
CA PRO A 496 3.53 -6.70 30.59
C PRO A 496 4.26 -5.49 30.00
N GLU A 497 5.58 -5.59 29.79
CA GLU A 497 6.38 -4.51 29.20
C GLU A 497 6.06 -4.26 27.72
N ARG A 498 5.51 -5.26 27.02
CA ARG A 498 4.98 -5.12 25.65
C ARG A 498 3.58 -4.49 25.62
N GLN A 499 2.82 -4.60 26.71
CA GLN A 499 1.46 -4.05 26.84
C GLN A 499 1.44 -2.56 27.22
N LYS A 500 2.55 -1.98 27.71
CA LYS A 500 2.68 -0.53 27.91
C LYS A 500 2.62 0.23 26.58
N MET A 501 1.94 1.39 26.57
CA MET A 501 1.95 2.32 25.43
C MET A 501 3.39 2.78 25.13
N PRO A 502 3.85 2.73 23.87
CA PRO A 502 5.15 3.30 23.49
C PRO A 502 5.08 4.83 23.52
N THR A 503 6.17 5.51 23.84
CA THR A 503 6.30 6.96 23.64
C THR A 503 6.63 7.28 22.18
N ALA A 504 6.34 8.51 21.75
CA ALA A 504 6.75 9.07 20.46
C ALA A 504 7.65 10.30 20.68
N PRO A 505 8.62 10.59 19.79
CA PRO A 505 9.50 11.75 19.91
C PRO A 505 8.79 13.06 19.54
N ASN A 506 9.35 14.18 19.99
CA ASN A 506 8.82 15.50 19.65
C ASN A 506 9.21 15.90 18.21
N TRP A 507 8.20 16.33 17.44
CA TRP A 507 8.32 16.79 16.05
C TRP A 507 7.78 18.23 15.82
N ASP A 508 7.56 19.00 16.89
CA ASP A 508 6.95 20.33 16.80
C ASP A 508 7.76 21.27 15.89
N LYS A 509 9.09 21.24 16.02
CA LYS A 509 10.02 22.00 15.17
C LYS A 509 9.88 21.61 13.69
N GLU A 510 9.96 20.32 13.37
CA GLU A 510 9.96 19.85 11.98
C GLU A 510 8.59 20.02 11.31
N ARG A 511 7.49 19.87 12.05
CA ARG A 511 6.14 20.16 11.55
C ARG A 511 5.95 21.64 11.25
N LEU A 512 6.33 22.54 12.16
CA LEU A 512 6.27 23.98 11.93
C LEU A 512 7.20 24.40 10.78
N ALA A 513 8.35 23.75 10.62
CA ALA A 513 9.20 23.92 9.44
C ALA A 513 8.51 23.42 8.17
N ALA A 514 7.85 22.26 8.18
CA ALA A 514 7.15 21.73 7.01
C ALA A 514 6.00 22.64 6.55
N SER A 515 5.18 23.14 7.49
CA SER A 515 4.13 24.12 7.21
C SER A 515 4.66 25.46 6.69
N LYS A 516 5.90 25.82 6.99
CA LYS A 516 6.56 27.05 6.49
C LYS A 516 7.10 26.90 5.05
N TRP A 517 7.26 25.68 4.56
CA TRP A 517 7.92 25.37 3.27
C TRP A 517 7.03 24.55 2.33
N ASP A 518 5.72 24.53 2.56
CA ASP A 518 4.71 23.79 1.79
C ASP A 518 5.12 22.33 1.49
N GLY A 519 5.56 21.61 2.52
CA GLY A 519 6.08 20.24 2.39
C GLY A 519 7.43 20.07 3.07
N LEU A 520 8.32 19.25 2.51
CA LEU A 520 9.64 19.05 3.10
C LEU A 520 10.45 20.37 3.08
N PRO A 521 10.93 20.86 4.24
CA PRO A 521 11.80 22.03 4.30
C PRO A 521 13.15 21.73 3.62
N PRO A 522 14.02 22.73 3.39
CA PRO A 522 15.37 22.51 2.89
C PRO A 522 16.18 21.60 3.82
N LEU A 523 16.21 20.30 3.50
CA LEU A 523 16.92 19.25 4.23
C LEU A 523 18.44 19.37 4.02
N ARG A 524 19.01 20.46 4.54
CA ARG A 524 20.44 20.72 4.67
C ARG A 524 20.87 20.32 6.08
N ASN A 525 22.03 19.68 6.18
CA ASN A 525 22.65 19.37 7.46
C ASN A 525 23.58 20.53 7.84
N SER A 526 23.69 20.87 9.12
CA SER A 526 24.86 21.61 9.62
C SER A 526 25.99 20.61 9.81
N LYS A 527 27.15 20.85 9.18
CA LYS A 527 28.35 20.06 9.41
C LYS A 527 29.12 20.68 10.57
N GLU A 528 29.22 19.95 11.67
CA GLU A 528 30.06 20.34 12.79
C GLU A 528 31.45 19.70 12.68
N ASP A 529 32.46 20.57 12.59
CA ASP A 529 33.89 20.22 12.54
C ASP A 529 34.55 20.26 13.93
N ARG A 530 33.80 20.67 14.96
CA ARG A 530 34.26 20.74 16.35
C ARG A 530 34.19 19.38 17.06
N LYS A 531 34.58 19.38 18.33
CA LYS A 531 34.34 18.27 19.25
C LYS A 531 32.91 18.30 19.77
N ILE A 532 32.21 17.18 19.65
CA ILE A 532 30.85 17.00 20.21
C ILE A 532 30.91 15.96 21.33
N VAL A 533 30.21 16.24 22.42
CA VAL A 533 29.97 15.28 23.52
C VAL A 533 28.50 14.91 23.52
N PHE A 534 28.19 13.72 23.00
CA PHE A 534 26.90 13.08 23.22
C PHE A 534 26.89 12.49 24.63
N TYR A 535 25.89 12.81 25.44
CA TYR A 535 25.72 12.28 26.78
C TYR A 535 24.31 11.73 26.97
N ASN A 536 24.08 11.01 28.09
CA ASN A 536 22.83 10.30 28.34
C ASN A 536 22.57 9.20 27.29
N VAL A 537 23.66 8.59 26.80
CA VAL A 537 23.65 7.52 25.78
C VAL A 537 23.34 6.19 26.46
N LYS A 538 22.45 5.39 25.88
CA LYS A 538 22.04 4.09 26.42
C LYS A 538 22.92 2.95 25.90
N GLU A 539 23.16 2.91 24.60
CA GLU A 539 23.86 1.81 23.92
C GLU A 539 24.61 2.35 22.69
N VAL A 540 25.79 1.80 22.40
CA VAL A 540 26.67 2.23 21.29
C VAL A 540 27.13 1.02 20.49
N TRP A 541 26.71 0.97 19.23
CA TRP A 541 27.05 -0.05 18.24
C TRP A 541 27.84 0.59 17.09
N THR A 542 28.86 -0.09 16.59
CA THR A 542 29.70 0.37 15.47
C THR A 542 29.87 -0.73 14.41
N ARG A 543 30.63 -0.44 13.35
CA ARG A 543 31.15 -1.46 12.41
C ARG A 543 32.66 -1.62 12.55
N GLY A 544 33.09 -2.86 12.77
CA GLY A 544 34.48 -3.27 12.87
C GLY A 544 35.24 -3.11 11.56
N SER A 545 36.56 -3.36 11.59
CA SER A 545 37.41 -3.21 10.39
C SER A 545 37.11 -4.22 9.27
N ASN A 546 36.44 -5.32 9.61
CA ASN A 546 35.95 -6.35 8.69
C ASN A 546 34.46 -6.18 8.30
N GLY A 547 33.77 -5.17 8.83
CA GLY A 547 32.36 -4.88 8.54
C GLY A 547 31.35 -5.62 9.42
N ASP A 548 31.80 -6.44 10.37
CA ASP A 548 30.98 -6.98 11.46
C ASP A 548 30.44 -5.84 12.35
N ILE A 549 29.36 -6.09 13.10
CA ILE A 549 28.77 -5.12 14.01
C ILE A 549 29.27 -5.40 15.42
N GLU A 550 29.77 -4.37 16.10
CA GLU A 550 30.43 -4.47 17.41
C GLU A 550 29.68 -3.61 18.45
N GLU A 551 29.44 -4.16 19.64
CA GLU A 551 28.90 -3.42 20.79
C GLU A 551 30.08 -2.78 21.56
N ILE A 552 30.20 -1.45 21.52
CA ILE A 552 31.23 -0.72 22.27
C ILE A 552 30.74 -0.43 23.70
N PHE A 553 29.46 -0.11 23.84
CA PHE A 553 28.84 0.23 25.13
C PHE A 553 27.47 -0.44 25.24
N PRO A 554 27.33 -1.46 26.11
CA PRO A 554 26.07 -2.19 26.24
C PRO A 554 25.04 -1.41 27.05
N SER A 555 23.76 -1.67 26.77
CA SER A 555 22.66 -1.14 27.58
C SER A 555 22.79 -1.62 29.04
N PRO A 556 22.66 -0.73 30.05
CA PRO A 556 22.59 -1.15 31.44
C PRO A 556 21.50 -2.19 31.69
N THR A 557 21.81 -3.18 32.54
CA THR A 557 20.89 -4.25 32.96
C THR A 557 19.92 -3.82 34.07
N ASP A 558 20.21 -2.69 34.72
CA ASP A 558 19.43 -2.09 35.80
C ASP A 558 19.03 -0.66 35.37
N PRO A 559 17.72 -0.32 35.30
CA PRO A 559 17.26 0.99 34.87
C PRO A 559 17.51 2.11 35.89
N ASP A 560 17.72 1.79 37.18
CA ASP A 560 17.96 2.76 38.25
C ASP A 560 19.47 3.06 38.44
N MET A 561 20.36 2.35 37.74
CA MET A 561 21.79 2.67 37.74
C MET A 561 22.12 3.93 36.93
N ASN A 562 23.07 4.74 37.46
CA ASN A 562 23.69 5.88 36.78
C ASN A 562 24.54 5.53 35.53
N GLY A 563 24.42 4.30 35.00
CA GLY A 563 25.23 3.72 33.93
C GLY A 563 24.99 4.27 32.52
N ARG A 564 24.51 5.51 32.39
CA ARG A 564 24.30 6.15 31.09
C ARG A 564 25.62 6.71 30.55
N GLY A 565 25.90 6.42 29.30
CA GLY A 565 27.18 6.68 28.66
C GLY A 565 27.38 8.09 28.14
N ARG A 566 28.64 8.37 27.80
CA ARG A 566 29.12 9.52 27.05
C ARG A 566 29.93 9.04 25.85
N VAL A 567 29.79 9.75 24.74
CA VAL A 567 30.50 9.50 23.48
C VAL A 567 31.07 10.82 22.97
N VAL A 568 32.39 10.86 22.77
CA VAL A 568 33.10 12.04 22.28
C VAL A 568 33.51 11.82 20.84
N VAL A 569 33.17 12.78 19.99
CA VAL A 569 33.42 12.74 18.54
C VAL A 569 34.30 13.91 18.14
N GLU A 570 35.34 13.64 17.37
CA GLU A 570 36.22 14.64 16.76
C GLU A 570 36.35 14.35 15.26
N ARG A 571 36.04 15.33 14.40
CA ARG A 571 36.14 15.21 12.93
C ARG A 571 35.50 13.91 12.40
N GLY A 572 34.28 13.61 12.86
CA GLY A 572 33.53 12.42 12.47
C GLY A 572 34.07 11.08 12.98
N ASN A 573 35.08 11.06 13.85
CA ASN A 573 35.60 9.84 14.48
C ASN A 573 35.18 9.80 15.95
N VAL A 574 34.68 8.65 16.41
CA VAL A 574 34.44 8.40 17.85
C VAL A 574 35.80 8.19 18.53
N ILE A 575 36.18 9.09 19.43
CA ILE A 575 37.49 9.07 20.11
C ILE A 575 37.44 8.59 21.56
N CYS A 576 36.26 8.63 22.19
CA CYS A 576 36.05 8.10 23.55
C CYS A 576 34.61 7.63 23.72
N VAL A 577 34.42 6.49 24.39
CA VAL A 577 33.13 5.94 24.80
C VAL A 577 33.27 5.43 26.23
N GLY A 578 32.34 5.76 27.12
CA GLY A 578 32.41 5.33 28.52
C GLY A 578 31.23 5.77 29.38
N GLY A 579 31.22 5.36 30.64
CA GLY A 579 30.25 5.85 31.63
C GLY A 579 30.47 7.33 32.02
N ASN A 580 29.60 7.87 32.87
CA ASN A 580 29.61 9.30 33.25
C ASN A 580 30.94 9.83 33.82
N ASP A 581 31.75 9.00 34.47
CA ASP A 581 33.03 9.40 35.05
C ASP A 581 34.21 9.31 34.06
N MET A 582 33.97 8.79 32.85
CA MET A 582 34.94 8.73 31.75
C MET A 582 34.61 9.77 30.66
N CYS A 583 35.56 9.98 29.75
CA CYS A 583 35.42 10.94 28.64
C CYS A 583 35.06 12.37 29.11
N LEU A 584 35.79 12.89 30.10
CA LEU A 584 35.48 14.18 30.73
C LEU A 584 35.86 15.37 29.83
N ALA A 585 34.90 16.25 29.54
CA ALA A 585 35.10 17.40 28.66
C ALA A 585 36.19 18.39 29.11
N SER A 586 36.56 18.38 30.41
CA SER A 586 37.72 19.10 30.95
C SER A 586 39.05 18.75 30.27
N GLU A 587 39.13 17.57 29.63
CA GLU A 587 40.29 17.13 28.85
C GLU A 587 40.29 17.67 27.41
N TYR A 588 39.15 18.18 26.91
CA TYR A 588 38.93 18.40 25.47
C TYR A 588 38.65 19.86 25.07
N GLY A 589 38.49 20.77 26.04
CA GLY A 589 38.39 22.21 25.80
C GLY A 589 36.97 22.66 25.41
N ALA A 590 36.85 23.48 24.36
CA ALA A 590 35.55 23.92 23.86
C ALA A 590 34.87 22.78 23.10
N VAL A 591 33.77 22.28 23.65
CA VAL A 591 32.98 21.17 23.09
C VAL A 591 31.49 21.52 23.11
N ASP A 592 30.77 21.07 22.08
CA ASP A 592 29.32 21.22 22.01
C ASP A 592 28.63 19.98 22.60
N TYR A 593 27.67 20.18 23.51
CA TYR A 593 27.03 19.12 24.31
C TYR A 593 25.64 18.77 23.79
N ILE A 594 25.37 17.48 23.59
CA ILE A 594 24.08 16.99 23.08
C ILE A 594 23.56 15.86 23.97
N ASN A 595 22.35 16.05 24.50
CA ASN A 595 21.63 15.07 25.32
C ASN A 595 20.86 14.11 24.42
N LEU A 596 21.06 12.79 24.57
CA LEU A 596 20.29 11.78 23.81
C LEU A 596 19.06 11.24 24.56
N HIS A 597 18.76 11.74 25.77
CA HIS A 597 17.58 11.37 26.55
C HIS A 597 17.38 9.85 26.78
N GLY A 598 18.44 9.05 26.75
CA GLY A 598 18.38 7.57 26.79
C GLY A 598 18.42 6.88 25.42
N GLY A 599 18.82 7.60 24.37
CA GLY A 599 18.96 7.11 23.00
C GLY A 599 20.29 6.42 22.68
N SER A 600 20.43 5.92 21.45
CA SER A 600 21.57 5.09 21.01
C SER A 600 22.43 5.73 19.93
N ILE A 601 23.62 5.15 19.74
CA ILE A 601 24.39 5.28 18.49
C ILE A 601 24.43 3.90 17.84
N SER A 602 24.12 3.82 16.54
CA SER A 602 24.03 2.56 15.78
C SER A 602 24.68 2.70 14.39
N PRO A 603 25.11 1.60 13.72
CA PRO A 603 25.53 1.64 12.33
C PRO A 603 24.51 2.30 11.40
N GLY A 604 25.00 2.94 10.34
CA GLY A 604 24.19 3.29 9.18
C GLY A 604 23.58 2.04 8.52
N LEU A 605 22.32 2.16 8.11
CA LEU A 605 21.63 1.13 7.33
C LEU A 605 21.94 1.28 5.83
N HIS A 606 21.91 0.17 5.13
CA HIS A 606 22.12 0.06 3.69
C HIS A 606 20.78 -0.28 3.02
N ALA A 607 20.23 0.61 2.19
CA ALA A 607 19.04 0.31 1.39
C ALA A 607 19.37 -0.37 0.05
N TYR A 608 18.54 -1.32 -0.36
CA TYR A 608 18.68 -2.04 -1.62
C TYR A 608 17.31 -2.38 -2.22
N GLY A 609 17.24 -2.51 -3.55
CA GLY A 609 16.05 -2.93 -4.31
C GLY A 609 15.26 -1.77 -4.94
N THR A 610 15.58 -0.54 -4.51
CA THR A 610 14.92 0.71 -4.87
C THR A 610 15.75 1.57 -5.82
N SER A 611 15.06 2.38 -6.60
CA SER A 611 15.51 3.49 -7.45
C SER A 611 16.06 4.72 -6.70
N LEU A 612 16.49 4.58 -5.43
CA LEU A 612 17.08 5.69 -4.67
C LEU A 612 18.27 6.30 -5.44
N GLY A 613 18.23 7.62 -5.62
CA GLY A 613 19.26 8.34 -6.37
C GLY A 613 19.22 8.11 -7.90
N LEU A 614 18.24 7.38 -8.44
CA LEU A 614 18.03 7.23 -9.88
C LEU A 614 16.79 7.98 -10.38
N GLU A 615 15.97 8.50 -9.47
CA GLU A 615 14.79 9.33 -9.72
C GLU A 615 14.46 10.23 -8.51
N GLU A 616 13.72 11.32 -8.76
CA GLU A 616 12.99 12.04 -7.70
C GLU A 616 11.58 11.43 -7.50
N PHE A 617 10.85 11.15 -8.59
CA PHE A 617 9.48 10.60 -8.56
C PHE A 617 9.37 9.26 -9.30
N PRO A 618 8.98 8.16 -8.61
CA PRO A 618 8.82 6.85 -9.25
C PRO A 618 7.75 6.74 -10.34
N SER A 619 6.84 7.71 -10.46
CA SER A 619 5.78 7.74 -11.48
C SER A 619 5.92 8.89 -12.50
N GLU A 620 7.00 9.67 -12.45
CA GLU A 620 7.28 10.74 -13.41
C GLU A 620 8.74 10.59 -13.90
N PRO A 621 8.97 9.74 -14.93
CA PRO A 621 10.31 9.35 -15.35
C PRO A 621 11.17 10.47 -15.96
N SER A 622 10.60 11.66 -16.25
CA SER A 622 11.43 12.83 -16.58
C SER A 622 12.28 13.34 -15.41
N THR A 623 12.02 12.87 -14.18
CA THR A 623 12.82 13.16 -12.99
C THR A 623 13.84 12.07 -12.62
N GLY A 624 14.04 11.08 -13.50
CA GLY A 624 15.02 10.01 -13.33
C GLY A 624 15.71 9.65 -14.65
N ASN A 625 16.11 8.38 -14.80
CA ASN A 625 16.80 7.87 -16.00
C ASN A 625 15.92 7.76 -17.28
N GLY A 626 14.81 8.51 -17.35
CA GLY A 626 13.92 8.53 -18.51
C GLY A 626 12.99 7.32 -18.65
N HIS A 627 12.15 7.34 -19.69
CA HIS A 627 11.08 6.37 -19.92
C HIS A 627 11.51 5.04 -20.53
N SER A 628 12.67 4.98 -21.20
CA SER A 628 13.10 3.81 -21.98
C SER A 628 14.56 3.48 -21.75
N VAL A 629 14.82 2.25 -21.32
CA VAL A 629 16.14 1.61 -21.37
C VAL A 629 15.91 0.25 -22.02
N TYR A 630 16.51 0.06 -23.20
CA TYR A 630 16.19 -1.01 -24.16
C TYR A 630 16.05 -2.41 -23.55
N ASN A 631 15.08 -3.18 -24.05
CA ASN A 631 14.89 -4.59 -23.75
C ASN A 631 15.32 -5.46 -24.96
N PRO A 632 16.48 -6.14 -24.94
CA PRO A 632 17.01 -6.90 -26.09
C PRO A 632 16.12 -8.04 -26.63
N PHE A 633 15.04 -8.39 -25.93
CA PHE A 633 14.08 -9.39 -26.37
C PHE A 633 12.89 -8.79 -27.15
N MET A 634 12.73 -7.47 -27.13
CA MET A 634 11.57 -6.74 -27.68
C MET A 634 11.97 -5.56 -28.60
N ASP A 635 13.12 -4.94 -28.33
CA ASP A 635 13.60 -3.72 -29.00
C ASP A 635 14.95 -3.96 -29.71
N ASP A 636 15.14 -3.37 -30.89
CA ASP A 636 16.47 -3.25 -31.52
C ASP A 636 17.35 -2.29 -30.69
N ILE A 637 18.49 -2.79 -30.20
CA ILE A 637 19.46 -1.96 -29.46
C ILE A 637 20.22 -1.05 -30.46
N PRO A 638 20.36 0.26 -30.18
CA PRO A 638 21.10 1.18 -31.03
C PRO A 638 22.55 0.72 -31.30
N GLN A 639 22.92 0.66 -32.58
CA GLN A 639 24.26 0.22 -33.03
C GLN A 639 25.42 0.97 -32.38
N ILE A 640 25.22 2.24 -31.98
CA ILE A 640 26.21 3.07 -31.27
C ILE A 640 26.63 2.48 -29.90
N LEU A 641 25.81 1.63 -29.29
CA LEU A 641 26.16 0.95 -28.03
C LEU A 641 27.05 -0.28 -28.23
N HIS A 642 27.11 -0.84 -29.45
CA HIS A 642 27.90 -2.03 -29.81
C HIS A 642 27.82 -3.17 -28.77
N ASN A 643 26.60 -3.53 -28.38
CA ASN A 643 26.33 -4.31 -27.17
C ASN A 643 25.01 -5.09 -27.28
N VAL A 644 25.06 -6.42 -27.40
CA VAL A 644 23.87 -7.25 -27.68
C VAL A 644 22.86 -7.35 -26.53
N GLY A 645 23.27 -7.04 -25.29
CA GLY A 645 22.41 -7.19 -24.10
C GLY A 645 21.97 -5.87 -23.46
N GLY A 646 22.38 -4.72 -24.02
CA GLY A 646 21.98 -3.40 -23.51
C GLY A 646 22.46 -3.10 -22.08
N VAL A 647 23.47 -3.83 -21.59
CA VAL A 647 24.04 -3.63 -20.25
C VAL A 647 24.52 -2.18 -20.11
N THR A 648 23.98 -1.53 -19.09
CA THR A 648 24.05 -0.09 -18.79
C THR A 648 24.32 0.08 -17.30
N ARG A 649 24.92 1.20 -16.88
CA ARG A 649 25.43 1.38 -15.51
C ARG A 649 24.61 2.40 -14.74
N ALA A 650 24.18 2.05 -13.53
CA ALA A 650 23.43 2.96 -12.67
C ALA A 650 24.25 4.19 -12.21
N ALA A 651 25.58 4.07 -12.16
CA ALA A 651 26.49 5.18 -11.83
C ALA A 651 26.37 6.37 -12.81
N ASP A 652 26.09 6.10 -14.09
CA ASP A 652 25.99 7.13 -15.14
C ASP A 652 24.72 7.98 -15.00
N ALA A 653 23.72 7.47 -14.25
CA ALA A 653 22.41 8.08 -14.04
C ALA A 653 22.18 8.61 -12.61
N LEU A 654 23.24 8.61 -11.78
CA LEU A 654 23.11 8.81 -10.32
C LEU A 654 22.89 10.28 -9.94
N SER A 655 21.63 10.60 -9.62
CA SER A 655 21.14 11.87 -9.11
C SER A 655 21.29 11.98 -7.58
N PHE A 656 21.95 13.04 -7.12
CA PHE A 656 22.27 13.24 -5.71
C PHE A 656 21.39 14.28 -5.04
N GLY A 657 21.13 14.07 -3.74
CA GLY A 657 20.37 15.02 -2.93
C GLY A 657 18.89 15.13 -3.31
N THR A 658 18.31 14.10 -3.91
CA THR A 658 16.85 13.98 -4.09
C THR A 658 16.12 14.00 -2.74
N ARG A 659 14.82 14.32 -2.68
CA ARG A 659 14.08 14.27 -1.41
C ARG A 659 14.12 12.88 -0.78
N ASN A 660 13.93 11.83 -1.59
CA ASN A 660 13.92 10.44 -1.09
C ASN A 660 15.28 10.02 -0.52
N THR A 661 16.42 10.39 -1.14
CA THR A 661 17.75 10.11 -0.58
C THR A 661 18.03 10.90 0.71
N LYS A 662 17.65 12.18 0.77
CA LYS A 662 17.79 13.01 1.98
C LYS A 662 16.91 12.56 3.15
N VAL A 663 15.69 12.09 2.88
CA VAL A 663 14.77 11.56 3.89
C VAL A 663 15.25 10.20 4.40
N ALA A 664 15.69 9.30 3.51
CA ALA A 664 16.34 8.05 3.90
C ALA A 664 17.58 8.30 4.78
N TYR A 665 18.44 9.23 4.38
CA TYR A 665 19.62 9.64 5.15
C TYR A 665 19.28 10.16 6.55
N ARG A 666 18.28 11.05 6.65
CA ARG A 666 17.77 11.58 7.93
C ARG A 666 17.00 10.55 8.76
N SER A 667 16.77 9.35 8.24
CA SER A 667 16.15 8.21 8.93
C SER A 667 17.17 7.13 9.34
N GLY A 668 18.45 7.31 9.00
CA GLY A 668 19.55 6.40 9.35
C GLY A 668 20.04 5.48 8.23
N VAL A 669 19.52 5.59 7.01
CA VAL A 669 20.04 4.87 5.83
C VAL A 669 21.20 5.66 5.23
N THR A 670 22.46 5.32 5.54
CA THR A 670 23.64 6.07 5.09
C THR A 670 24.11 5.66 3.70
N THR A 671 23.85 4.42 3.29
CA THR A 671 24.23 3.88 1.97
C THR A 671 23.03 3.31 1.21
N ALA A 672 23.15 3.29 -0.12
CA ALA A 672 22.21 2.59 -0.98
C ALA A 672 22.93 1.91 -2.14
N THR A 673 22.48 0.70 -2.50
CA THR A 673 22.81 0.04 -3.77
C THR A 673 21.59 0.09 -4.68
N SER A 674 21.71 0.78 -5.83
CA SER A 674 20.61 1.02 -6.76
C SER A 674 20.96 0.62 -8.19
N PHE A 675 19.94 0.21 -8.93
CA PHE A 675 20.03 -0.32 -10.30
C PHE A 675 18.85 0.17 -11.16
N LEU A 676 18.99 0.02 -12.49
CA LEU A 676 18.06 0.53 -13.50
C LEU A 676 16.79 -0.33 -13.64
N ALA A 677 15.95 -0.29 -12.60
CA ALA A 677 14.56 -0.75 -12.63
C ALA A 677 13.65 0.23 -13.42
N GLY A 678 12.42 -0.19 -13.70
CA GLY A 678 11.38 0.69 -14.25
C GLY A 678 10.61 1.46 -13.17
N PRO A 679 9.59 2.25 -13.58
CA PRO A 679 8.74 3.05 -12.70
C PRO A 679 8.21 2.29 -11.49
N GLN A 680 8.16 2.94 -10.33
CA GLN A 680 7.80 2.34 -9.02
C GLN A 680 8.61 1.08 -8.65
N GLY A 681 9.80 0.91 -9.23
CA GLY A 681 10.63 -0.28 -9.06
C GLY A 681 10.17 -1.50 -9.87
N ALA A 682 9.16 -1.37 -10.75
CA ALA A 682 8.68 -2.46 -11.59
C ALA A 682 9.80 -3.03 -12.48
N ARG A 683 9.81 -4.36 -12.68
CA ARG A 683 10.75 -5.02 -13.58
C ARG A 683 10.06 -5.20 -14.93
N THR A 684 10.54 -4.48 -15.95
CA THR A 684 9.94 -4.44 -17.30
C THR A 684 10.76 -5.18 -18.36
N ARG A 685 11.92 -5.73 -17.97
CA ARG A 685 12.93 -6.32 -18.85
C ARG A 685 13.79 -7.34 -18.10
N VAL A 686 14.42 -8.25 -18.84
CA VAL A 686 15.24 -9.35 -18.31
C VAL A 686 16.60 -8.87 -17.80
N ILE A 687 17.28 -7.99 -18.55
CA ILE A 687 18.58 -7.43 -18.15
C ILE A 687 18.35 -6.06 -17.51
N LEU A 688 18.69 -5.93 -16.22
CA LEU A 688 18.51 -4.70 -15.44
C LEU A 688 19.79 -3.83 -15.38
N GLY A 689 20.93 -4.37 -15.80
CA GLY A 689 22.21 -3.65 -15.89
C GLY A 689 23.06 -3.76 -14.62
N LEU A 690 24.00 -2.82 -14.46
CA LEU A 690 24.94 -2.80 -13.33
C LEU A 690 24.47 -1.84 -12.24
N SER A 691 24.50 -2.31 -10.99
CA SER A 691 24.22 -1.47 -9.82
C SER A 691 25.42 -0.65 -9.39
N THR A 692 25.14 0.47 -8.72
CA THR A 692 26.14 1.32 -8.05
C THR A 692 25.83 1.43 -6.56
N THR A 693 26.87 1.51 -5.72
CA THR A 693 26.72 1.76 -4.27
C THR A 693 27.19 3.17 -3.94
N PHE A 694 26.37 3.94 -3.23
CA PHE A 694 26.63 5.36 -2.93
C PHE A 694 26.16 5.76 -1.53
N ARG A 695 26.67 6.91 -1.02
CA ARG A 695 26.26 7.51 0.25
C ARG A 695 25.09 8.47 0.04
N THR A 696 23.94 8.15 0.62
CA THR A 696 22.64 8.83 0.42
C THR A 696 22.64 10.30 0.85
N GLY A 697 23.44 10.65 1.87
CA GLY A 697 23.58 12.02 2.38
C GLY A 697 24.46 12.95 1.52
N SER A 698 24.97 12.49 0.38
CA SER A 698 25.90 13.26 -0.46
C SER A 698 25.16 14.27 -1.35
N ALA A 699 25.78 15.44 -1.57
CA ALA A 699 25.22 16.53 -2.36
C ALA A 699 25.46 16.38 -3.87
N HIS A 700 26.53 15.71 -4.28
CA HIS A 700 26.88 15.44 -5.69
C HIS A 700 27.95 14.33 -5.78
N SER A 701 28.07 13.68 -6.94
CA SER A 701 29.04 12.61 -7.22
C SER A 701 30.50 12.99 -6.91
N MET A 702 30.89 14.25 -7.17
CA MET A 702 32.24 14.76 -6.92
C MET A 702 32.55 15.02 -5.42
N GLN A 703 31.63 14.74 -4.49
CA GLN A 703 31.91 14.86 -3.05
C GLN A 703 32.72 13.65 -2.59
N TYR A 704 33.69 13.86 -1.71
CA TYR A 704 34.61 12.79 -1.28
C TYR A 704 33.85 11.61 -0.65
N GLY A 705 33.96 10.44 -1.29
CA GLY A 705 33.27 9.21 -0.88
C GLY A 705 31.77 9.16 -1.23
N ALA A 706 31.26 10.03 -2.10
CA ALA A 706 29.84 10.04 -2.48
C ALA A 706 29.42 8.76 -3.20
N VAL A 707 30.20 8.31 -4.19
CA VAL A 707 30.12 6.94 -4.72
C VAL A 707 31.09 6.07 -3.92
N ILE A 708 30.62 4.90 -3.49
CA ILE A 708 31.40 3.88 -2.79
C ILE A 708 31.97 2.87 -3.78
N GLN A 709 31.16 2.46 -4.76
CA GLN A 709 31.56 1.48 -5.77
C GLN A 709 30.73 1.63 -7.05
N ASP A 710 31.39 2.07 -8.14
CA ASP A 710 30.75 2.39 -9.43
C ASP A 710 29.95 1.21 -10.00
N VAL A 711 30.55 0.00 -9.98
CA VAL A 711 29.92 -1.27 -10.35
C VAL A 711 29.95 -2.22 -9.17
N THR A 712 28.78 -2.48 -8.62
CA THR A 712 28.55 -3.31 -7.43
C THR A 712 28.25 -4.75 -7.82
N ALA A 713 27.10 -4.97 -8.48
CA ALA A 713 26.67 -6.27 -8.97
C ALA A 713 25.96 -6.16 -10.33
N LEU A 714 25.87 -7.29 -11.05
CA LEU A 714 25.09 -7.41 -12.29
C LEU A 714 23.67 -7.87 -11.95
N HIS A 715 22.67 -7.13 -12.41
CA HIS A 715 21.26 -7.38 -12.12
C HIS A 715 20.50 -7.90 -13.34
N ILE A 716 19.71 -8.94 -13.13
CA ILE A 716 18.72 -9.49 -14.07
C ILE A 716 17.40 -9.79 -13.34
N ALA A 717 16.32 -9.98 -14.09
CA ALA A 717 15.03 -10.47 -13.60
C ALA A 717 14.59 -11.68 -14.41
N ILE A 718 14.04 -12.70 -13.75
CA ILE A 718 13.48 -13.90 -14.39
C ILE A 718 12.06 -14.13 -13.86
N SER A 719 11.06 -13.83 -14.69
CA SER A 719 9.64 -13.93 -14.34
C SER A 719 8.77 -14.08 -15.59
N PRO A 720 7.65 -14.83 -15.56
CA PRO A 720 6.71 -14.90 -16.68
C PRO A 720 6.01 -13.56 -16.99
N THR A 721 6.17 -12.54 -16.13
CA THR A 721 5.55 -11.21 -16.32
C THR A 721 6.34 -10.26 -17.23
N LEU A 722 7.52 -10.65 -17.71
CA LEU A 722 8.44 -9.80 -18.49
C LEU A 722 8.17 -9.76 -20.00
N GLY A 723 7.01 -10.25 -20.47
CA GLY A 723 6.64 -10.30 -21.89
C GLY A 723 7.35 -11.38 -22.75
N VAL A 724 8.29 -12.12 -22.15
CA VAL A 724 9.17 -13.11 -22.80
C VAL A 724 9.00 -14.46 -22.11
N GLY A 725 9.08 -15.59 -22.83
CA GLY A 725 8.96 -16.92 -22.23
C GLY A 725 10.11 -17.22 -21.27
N VAL A 726 9.82 -17.75 -20.07
CA VAL A 726 10.85 -18.05 -19.04
C VAL A 726 11.94 -19.01 -19.57
N SER A 727 11.59 -19.94 -20.47
CA SER A 727 12.55 -20.80 -21.17
C SER A 727 13.54 -20.02 -22.04
N GLU A 728 13.10 -18.93 -22.67
CA GLU A 728 13.91 -18.07 -23.54
C GLU A 728 14.81 -17.17 -22.69
N GLN A 729 14.27 -16.64 -21.58
CA GLN A 729 15.04 -15.89 -20.57
C GLN A 729 16.19 -16.74 -20.00
N ILE A 730 15.92 -18.00 -19.63
CA ILE A 730 16.91 -18.97 -19.13
C ILE A 730 17.89 -19.41 -20.22
N ALA A 731 17.45 -19.58 -21.48
CA ALA A 731 18.34 -19.92 -22.58
C ALA A 731 19.34 -18.78 -22.88
N ALA A 732 18.86 -17.54 -22.97
CA ALA A 732 19.71 -16.36 -23.15
C ALA A 732 20.69 -16.19 -21.98
N LEU A 733 20.22 -16.32 -20.73
CA LEU A 733 21.09 -16.27 -19.55
C LEU A 733 22.20 -17.32 -19.60
N ARG A 734 21.87 -18.57 -19.97
CA ARG A 734 22.84 -19.65 -20.18
C ARG A 734 23.87 -19.28 -21.24
N HIS A 735 23.46 -18.77 -22.40
CA HIS A 735 24.40 -18.40 -23.48
C HIS A 735 25.37 -17.28 -23.03
N LEU A 736 24.88 -16.29 -22.29
CA LEU A 736 25.69 -15.17 -21.80
C LEU A 736 26.70 -15.62 -20.73
N LEU A 737 26.27 -16.43 -19.73
CA LEU A 737 27.16 -17.00 -18.72
C LEU A 737 28.15 -18.02 -19.29
N PHE A 738 27.79 -18.67 -20.41
CA PHE A 738 28.68 -19.53 -21.19
C PHE A 738 29.68 -18.77 -22.07
N GLY A 739 29.74 -17.44 -22.00
CA GLY A 739 30.73 -16.63 -22.73
C GLY A 739 30.58 -16.69 -24.25
N TRP A 740 29.34 -16.78 -24.76
CA TRP A 740 29.08 -16.78 -26.20
C TRP A 740 29.07 -15.37 -26.83
N GLU A 741 29.01 -14.33 -26.01
CA GLU A 741 29.14 -12.93 -26.43
C GLU A 741 30.57 -12.43 -26.24
N SER A 742 31.05 -11.56 -27.13
CA SER A 742 32.43 -11.05 -27.09
C SER A 742 32.70 -10.21 -25.83
N THR A 743 33.82 -10.47 -25.15
CA THR A 743 34.30 -9.65 -24.01
C THR A 743 34.76 -8.24 -24.40
N GLU A 744 34.70 -7.89 -25.70
CA GLU A 744 34.86 -6.53 -26.19
C GLU A 744 33.58 -5.69 -26.03
N THR A 745 32.43 -6.32 -25.73
CA THR A 745 31.18 -5.61 -25.37
C THR A 745 30.95 -5.63 -23.86
N GLU A 746 30.26 -4.61 -23.33
CA GLU A 746 29.91 -4.57 -21.90
C GLU A 746 29.13 -5.83 -21.47
N THR A 747 28.21 -6.35 -22.30
CA THR A 747 27.49 -7.60 -21.97
C THR A 747 28.44 -8.79 -21.83
N GLY A 748 29.28 -9.07 -22.83
CA GLY A 748 30.19 -10.22 -22.76
C GLY A 748 31.18 -10.10 -21.60
N LEU A 749 31.70 -8.90 -21.36
CA LEU A 749 32.59 -8.60 -20.24
C LEU A 749 31.92 -8.86 -18.88
N TRP A 750 30.75 -8.28 -18.61
CA TRP A 750 30.15 -8.34 -17.28
C TRP A 750 29.47 -9.68 -16.98
N PHE A 751 28.88 -10.35 -17.98
CA PHE A 751 28.37 -11.72 -17.77
C PHE A 751 29.51 -12.73 -17.55
N LYS A 752 30.65 -12.58 -18.24
CA LYS A 752 31.85 -13.38 -17.94
C LYS A 752 32.30 -13.18 -16.49
N ARG A 753 32.47 -11.94 -16.03
CA ARG A 753 32.92 -11.62 -14.66
C ARG A 753 31.96 -12.11 -13.57
N ALA A 754 30.66 -12.16 -13.86
CA ALA A 754 29.65 -12.73 -12.98
C ALA A 754 29.72 -14.28 -12.95
N ALA A 755 29.98 -14.91 -14.10
CA ALA A 755 30.19 -16.36 -14.21
C ALA A 755 31.50 -16.83 -13.56
N GLU A 756 32.55 -16.00 -13.58
CA GLU A 756 33.82 -16.21 -12.87
C GLU A 756 33.77 -15.84 -11.36
N GLY A 757 32.65 -15.29 -10.89
CA GLY A 757 32.44 -14.93 -9.48
C GLY A 757 33.12 -13.64 -9.01
N GLU A 758 33.74 -12.84 -9.89
CA GLU A 758 34.38 -11.57 -9.52
C GLU A 758 33.39 -10.52 -9.00
N ILE A 759 32.16 -10.54 -9.53
CA ILE A 759 31.02 -9.73 -9.09
C ILE A 759 29.80 -10.62 -8.85
N PRO A 760 28.86 -10.24 -7.96
CA PRO A 760 27.62 -10.98 -7.81
C PRO A 760 26.72 -10.88 -9.04
N LEU A 761 26.08 -11.99 -9.38
CA LEU A 761 24.89 -12.04 -10.22
C LEU A 761 23.65 -12.00 -9.31
N VAL A 762 22.94 -10.89 -9.33
CA VAL A 762 21.71 -10.70 -8.55
C VAL A 762 20.51 -10.90 -9.47
N ILE A 763 19.62 -11.82 -9.09
CA ILE A 763 18.51 -12.27 -9.92
C ILE A 763 17.19 -11.95 -9.19
N ASP A 764 16.39 -11.04 -9.72
CA ASP A 764 15.02 -10.83 -9.25
C ASP A 764 14.14 -12.01 -9.70
N VAL A 765 13.78 -12.87 -8.75
CA VAL A 765 13.04 -14.12 -9.00
C VAL A 765 12.19 -14.43 -7.76
N LYS A 766 10.94 -14.85 -7.98
CA LYS A 766 10.00 -15.16 -6.88
C LYS A 766 9.68 -16.65 -6.76
N SER A 767 9.59 -17.34 -7.91
CA SER A 767 9.11 -18.73 -7.97
C SER A 767 10.18 -19.73 -7.58
N ALA A 768 9.83 -20.67 -6.71
CA ALA A 768 10.67 -21.82 -6.38
C ALA A 768 11.08 -22.61 -7.64
N ASP A 769 10.15 -22.85 -8.56
CA ASP A 769 10.41 -23.69 -9.74
C ASP A 769 11.45 -23.03 -10.69
N ILE A 770 11.47 -21.69 -10.72
CA ILE A 770 12.48 -20.90 -11.44
C ILE A 770 13.81 -20.90 -10.67
N MET A 771 13.78 -20.71 -9.34
CA MET A 771 14.98 -20.78 -8.50
C MET A 771 15.69 -22.13 -8.62
N THR A 772 14.98 -23.27 -8.61
CA THR A 772 15.57 -24.60 -8.88
C THR A 772 16.26 -24.64 -10.25
N THR A 773 15.64 -24.08 -11.29
CA THR A 773 16.24 -24.01 -12.64
C THR A 773 17.52 -23.18 -12.66
N LEU A 774 17.57 -22.09 -11.87
CA LEU A 774 18.75 -21.23 -11.72
C LEU A 774 19.86 -21.87 -10.87
N LEU A 775 19.53 -22.66 -9.85
CA LEU A 775 20.50 -23.44 -9.07
C LEU A 775 21.17 -24.51 -9.94
N LEU A 776 20.41 -25.20 -10.79
CA LEU A 776 20.96 -26.14 -11.77
C LEU A 776 21.86 -25.43 -12.80
N LEU A 777 21.44 -24.27 -13.32
CA LEU A 777 22.26 -23.48 -14.25
C LEU A 777 23.55 -22.96 -13.60
N LYS A 778 23.54 -22.57 -12.32
CA LYS A 778 24.76 -22.26 -11.56
C LYS A 778 25.72 -23.45 -11.57
N GLY A 779 25.23 -24.66 -11.29
CA GLY A 779 26.03 -25.89 -11.42
C GLY A 779 26.63 -26.08 -12.83
N GLU A 780 25.81 -25.98 -13.89
CA GLU A 780 26.27 -26.09 -15.28
C GLU A 780 27.38 -25.09 -15.66
N VAL A 781 27.34 -23.87 -15.10
CA VAL A 781 28.33 -22.81 -15.35
C VAL A 781 29.60 -23.03 -14.52
N GLU A 782 29.47 -23.38 -13.24
CA GLU A 782 30.61 -23.63 -12.35
C GLU A 782 31.43 -24.84 -12.80
N ASP A 783 30.78 -25.96 -13.17
CA ASP A 783 31.45 -27.16 -13.71
C ASP A 783 32.18 -26.87 -15.03
N ARG A 784 31.68 -25.91 -15.82
CA ARG A 784 32.27 -25.53 -17.12
C ARG A 784 33.43 -24.56 -17.00
N ILE A 785 33.38 -23.60 -16.06
CA ILE A 785 34.40 -22.56 -15.91
C ILE A 785 35.48 -22.97 -14.89
N GLY A 786 35.15 -23.82 -13.92
CA GLY A 786 36.05 -24.23 -12.84
C GLY A 786 36.17 -23.21 -11.70
N SER A 787 35.23 -22.27 -11.61
CA SER A 787 35.16 -21.21 -10.58
C SER A 787 33.76 -21.17 -9.96
N ARG A 788 33.64 -20.69 -8.72
CA ARG A 788 32.34 -20.54 -8.04
C ARG A 788 31.68 -19.20 -8.39
N MET A 789 30.45 -19.25 -8.87
CA MET A 789 29.61 -18.08 -9.10
C MET A 789 29.06 -17.52 -7.79
N ARG A 790 29.15 -16.20 -7.61
CA ARG A 790 28.44 -15.49 -6.55
C ARG A 790 27.02 -15.16 -7.03
N VAL A 791 26.02 -15.90 -6.59
CA VAL A 791 24.61 -15.71 -6.99
C VAL A 791 23.76 -15.29 -5.80
N VAL A 792 22.85 -14.35 -6.03
CA VAL A 792 21.89 -13.86 -5.03
C VAL A 792 20.49 -13.81 -5.63
N PHE A 793 19.51 -14.42 -4.97
CA PHE A 793 18.10 -14.30 -5.34
C PHE A 793 17.47 -13.10 -4.63
N SER A 794 16.92 -12.16 -5.40
CA SER A 794 16.25 -10.93 -4.94
C SER A 794 14.74 -11.10 -5.03
N GLY A 795 13.99 -10.58 -4.05
CA GLY A 795 12.55 -10.77 -3.94
C GLY A 795 12.21 -12.11 -3.31
N ALA A 796 12.57 -13.21 -3.99
CA ALA A 796 12.73 -14.56 -3.43
C ALA A 796 11.55 -15.10 -2.60
N THR A 797 10.32 -14.72 -2.94
CA THR A 797 9.12 -14.94 -2.12
C THR A 797 8.92 -16.40 -1.70
N GLU A 798 9.12 -17.34 -2.62
CA GLU A 798 8.93 -18.77 -2.39
C GLU A 798 10.22 -19.50 -1.95
N ALA A 799 11.32 -18.79 -1.68
CA ALA A 799 12.65 -19.38 -1.41
C ALA A 799 12.69 -20.23 -0.13
N HIS A 800 11.77 -20.02 0.80
CA HIS A 800 11.60 -20.86 1.98
C HIS A 800 11.23 -22.32 1.65
N LEU A 801 10.69 -22.59 0.45
CA LEU A 801 10.44 -23.94 -0.07
C LEU A 801 11.72 -24.66 -0.53
N LEU A 802 12.83 -23.92 -0.70
CA LEU A 802 14.13 -24.38 -1.20
C LEU A 802 15.28 -23.98 -0.28
N ALA A 803 15.00 -23.68 1.00
CA ALA A 803 16.01 -23.21 1.94
C ALA A 803 17.21 -24.18 2.09
N PRO A 804 17.04 -25.52 2.11
CA PRO A 804 18.16 -26.45 2.08
C PRO A 804 18.98 -26.35 0.79
N GLU A 805 18.33 -26.31 -0.38
CA GLU A 805 18.97 -26.31 -1.69
C GLU A 805 19.75 -25.01 -1.94
N ILE A 806 19.18 -23.88 -1.53
CA ILE A 806 19.79 -22.55 -1.59
C ILE A 806 21.02 -22.48 -0.67
N GLY A 807 20.91 -22.96 0.57
CA GLY A 807 22.03 -23.00 1.53
C GLY A 807 23.16 -23.92 1.07
N ASN A 808 22.84 -25.13 0.62
CA ASN A 808 23.81 -26.10 0.08
C ASN A 808 24.52 -25.62 -1.19
N SER A 809 23.94 -24.66 -1.92
CA SER A 809 24.50 -24.11 -3.16
C SER A 809 25.35 -22.85 -2.95
N ASP A 810 25.50 -22.36 -1.72
CA ASP A 810 26.09 -21.05 -1.41
C ASP A 810 25.44 -19.91 -2.23
N VAL A 811 24.10 -19.86 -2.19
CA VAL A 811 23.29 -18.81 -2.81
C VAL A 811 22.69 -17.91 -1.75
N GLY A 812 22.94 -16.61 -1.88
CA GLY A 812 22.39 -15.60 -0.99
C GLY A 812 20.94 -15.23 -1.32
N VAL A 813 20.22 -14.66 -0.35
CA VAL A 813 18.83 -14.22 -0.55
C VAL A 813 18.62 -12.80 -0.03
N ILE A 814 17.90 -11.97 -0.81
CA ILE A 814 17.42 -10.65 -0.36
C ILE A 814 15.91 -10.60 -0.44
N LEU A 815 15.24 -10.57 0.71
CA LEU A 815 13.77 -10.53 0.80
C LEU A 815 13.27 -9.09 0.66
N HIS A 816 12.26 -8.86 -0.21
CA HIS A 816 11.66 -7.53 -0.44
C HIS A 816 10.41 -7.23 0.42
N SER A 817 10.00 -8.16 1.30
CA SER A 817 9.01 -7.89 2.37
C SER A 817 9.08 -9.00 3.43
N LEU A 818 8.95 -8.60 4.70
CA LEU A 818 8.82 -9.48 5.87
C LEU A 818 7.39 -10.04 6.02
N LYS A 819 6.41 -9.26 5.58
CA LYS A 819 4.99 -9.61 5.48
C LYS A 819 4.66 -9.83 4.00
N PRO A 820 5.00 -11.00 3.41
CA PRO A 820 4.83 -11.21 1.98
C PRO A 820 3.37 -11.10 1.57
N TYR A 821 3.14 -10.47 0.41
CA TYR A 821 1.85 -10.25 -0.22
C TYR A 821 2.02 -10.58 -1.72
N PRO A 822 1.30 -11.58 -2.27
CA PRO A 822 1.56 -12.12 -3.60
C PRO A 822 1.07 -11.21 -4.73
N THR A 823 1.84 -10.16 -5.03
CA THR A 823 1.55 -9.21 -6.12
C THR A 823 1.73 -9.78 -7.53
N THR A 824 2.06 -11.06 -7.67
CA THR A 824 2.21 -11.78 -8.94
C THR A 824 2.07 -13.30 -8.70
N TRP A 825 1.59 -14.04 -9.71
CA TRP A 825 1.40 -15.50 -9.67
C TRP A 825 2.66 -16.33 -9.35
N ASP A 826 3.83 -15.85 -9.76
CA ASP A 826 5.14 -16.47 -9.49
C ASP A 826 5.61 -16.30 -8.04
N GLY A 827 4.90 -15.53 -7.21
CA GLY A 827 5.14 -15.39 -5.77
C GLY A 827 3.99 -15.90 -4.90
N ARG A 828 3.11 -16.75 -5.42
CA ARG A 828 1.85 -17.14 -4.77
C ARG A 828 2.01 -17.99 -3.50
N ARG A 829 3.00 -18.89 -3.43
CA ARG A 829 3.24 -19.77 -2.27
C ARG A 829 3.97 -18.96 -1.19
N ILE A 830 3.27 -18.03 -0.53
CA ILE A 830 3.85 -17.21 0.55
C ILE A 830 3.93 -17.99 1.88
N LEU A 831 4.96 -17.72 2.67
CA LEU A 831 4.99 -18.05 4.10
C LEU A 831 4.58 -16.80 4.88
N ALA A 832 3.29 -16.70 5.21
CA ALA A 832 2.63 -15.44 5.54
C ALA A 832 3.11 -14.77 6.83
N GLY A 833 3.65 -15.55 7.79
CA GLY A 833 4.03 -15.09 9.12
C GLY A 833 2.86 -15.04 10.11
N SER A 834 3.17 -14.66 11.35
CA SER A 834 2.20 -14.58 12.44
C SER A 834 1.09 -13.56 12.14
N PRO A 835 -0.19 -13.82 12.50
CA PRO A 835 -0.71 -15.00 13.21
C PRO A 835 -1.06 -16.21 12.33
N ILE A 836 -0.85 -16.16 11.01
CA ILE A 836 -1.26 -17.24 10.09
C ILE A 836 -0.30 -18.44 10.14
N THR A 837 1.01 -18.19 10.23
CA THR A 837 2.06 -19.21 10.38
C THR A 837 3.03 -18.85 11.49
N ASN A 838 3.54 -19.86 12.20
CA ASN A 838 4.55 -19.65 13.25
C ASN A 838 5.90 -19.23 12.64
N ASP A 839 6.29 -19.87 11.54
CA ASP A 839 7.51 -19.54 10.80
C ASP A 839 7.29 -18.40 9.78
N THR A 840 8.41 -17.77 9.43
CA THR A 840 8.53 -16.75 8.38
C THR A 840 9.53 -17.23 7.31
N ALA A 841 9.53 -16.62 6.13
CA ALA A 841 10.54 -16.92 5.12
C ALA A 841 11.97 -16.66 5.63
N LEU A 842 12.15 -15.60 6.44
CA LEU A 842 13.42 -15.25 7.07
C LEU A 842 13.89 -16.32 8.07
N SER A 843 13.04 -16.74 9.01
CA SER A 843 13.41 -17.78 10.00
C SER A 843 13.69 -19.13 9.35
N THR A 844 12.96 -19.47 8.28
CA THR A 844 13.18 -20.69 7.51
C THR A 844 14.53 -20.68 6.79
N LEU A 845 14.89 -19.58 6.12
CA LEU A 845 16.15 -19.48 5.37
C LEU A 845 17.38 -19.51 6.29
N LEU A 846 17.35 -18.74 7.38
CA LEU A 846 18.47 -18.68 8.34
C LEU A 846 18.73 -20.02 9.05
N LYS A 847 17.68 -20.81 9.30
CA LYS A 847 17.78 -22.17 9.86
C LYS A 847 18.61 -23.13 8.98
N TYR A 848 18.70 -22.87 7.68
CA TYR A 848 19.54 -23.64 6.73
C TYR A 848 20.84 -22.91 6.35
N GLY A 849 21.26 -21.92 7.13
CA GLY A 849 22.55 -21.22 6.95
C GLY A 849 22.59 -20.24 5.78
N VAL A 850 21.46 -19.96 5.12
CA VAL A 850 21.39 -19.00 4.02
C VAL A 850 21.74 -17.60 4.53
N THR A 851 22.66 -16.89 3.85
CA THR A 851 22.90 -15.47 4.13
C THR A 851 21.72 -14.65 3.59
N VAL A 852 20.92 -14.09 4.51
CA VAL A 852 19.75 -13.28 4.17
C VAL A 852 20.02 -11.79 4.40
N GLY A 853 19.61 -10.95 3.45
CA GLY A 853 19.46 -9.50 3.59
C GLY A 853 18.02 -9.05 3.40
N ILE A 854 17.70 -7.81 3.81
CA ILE A 854 16.38 -7.19 3.59
C ILE A 854 16.50 -6.05 2.59
N GLY A 855 15.78 -6.18 1.47
CA GLY A 855 15.61 -5.13 0.47
C GLY A 855 14.21 -4.52 0.53
N MET A 856 13.98 -3.50 -0.29
CA MET A 856 12.75 -2.72 -0.29
C MET A 856 12.21 -2.55 -1.72
N LYS A 857 10.90 -2.26 -1.85
CA LYS A 857 10.25 -2.09 -3.16
C LYS A 857 10.20 -0.63 -3.61
N GLY A 858 9.72 0.27 -2.73
CA GLY A 858 9.56 1.70 -3.03
C GLY A 858 10.55 2.57 -2.26
N ALA A 859 11.00 3.67 -2.86
CA ALA A 859 11.96 4.59 -2.26
C ALA A 859 11.49 5.21 -0.92
N HIS A 860 10.18 5.38 -0.73
CA HIS A 860 9.60 5.86 0.54
C HIS A 860 9.88 4.90 1.71
N MET A 861 9.98 3.59 1.46
CA MET A 861 10.18 2.58 2.51
C MET A 861 11.54 2.74 3.22
N ALA A 862 12.52 3.40 2.58
CA ALA A 862 13.82 3.63 3.19
C ALA A 862 13.75 4.48 4.47
N GLN A 863 12.71 5.31 4.65
CA GLN A 863 12.50 6.03 5.91
C GLN A 863 11.93 5.14 7.03
N THR A 864 11.25 4.05 6.67
CA THR A 864 10.62 3.11 7.60
C THR A 864 11.47 1.87 7.89
N MET A 865 12.61 1.68 7.20
CA MET A 865 13.44 0.47 7.27
C MET A 865 13.75 0.01 8.71
N ARG A 866 14.02 0.96 9.62
CA ARG A 866 14.28 0.65 11.03
C ARG A 866 13.09 0.05 11.78
N PHE A 867 11.87 0.35 11.35
CA PHE A 867 10.62 -0.22 11.89
C PHE A 867 10.32 -1.61 11.30
N ASP A 868 10.68 -1.87 10.04
CA ASP A 868 10.69 -3.23 9.49
C ASP A 868 11.63 -4.12 10.32
N LEU A 869 12.86 -3.65 10.57
CA LEU A 869 13.83 -4.32 11.44
C LEU A 869 13.35 -4.48 12.88
N ALA A 870 12.71 -3.46 13.47
CA ALA A 870 12.12 -3.56 14.80
C ALA A 870 11.00 -4.63 14.85
N SER A 871 10.23 -4.78 13.77
CA SER A 871 9.23 -5.85 13.65
C SER A 871 9.88 -7.24 13.63
N ILE A 872 11.03 -7.41 12.95
CA ILE A 872 11.82 -8.65 13.03
C ILE A 872 12.24 -8.93 14.47
N ALA A 873 12.91 -7.96 15.11
CA ALA A 873 13.40 -8.10 16.49
C ALA A 873 12.28 -8.42 17.50
N PHE A 874 11.09 -7.87 17.27
CA PHE A 874 9.91 -8.10 18.10
C PHE A 874 9.31 -9.51 17.89
N GLN A 875 9.17 -9.94 16.64
CA GLN A 875 8.57 -11.22 16.24
C GLN A 875 9.51 -12.42 16.43
N ALA A 876 10.84 -12.23 16.41
CA ALA A 876 11.81 -13.31 16.57
C ALA A 876 11.78 -13.99 17.94
N GLN A 877 11.17 -13.40 18.98
CA GLN A 877 10.96 -14.00 20.31
C GLN A 877 12.20 -14.72 20.88
N ASN A 878 13.35 -14.04 20.84
CA ASN A 878 14.70 -14.51 21.28
C ASN A 878 15.39 -15.54 20.36
N SER A 879 14.84 -15.89 19.20
CA SER A 879 15.55 -16.71 18.18
C SER A 879 16.58 -15.94 17.34
N MET A 880 16.63 -14.60 17.48
CA MET A 880 17.57 -13.71 16.82
C MET A 880 17.92 -12.54 17.75
N GLY A 881 19.20 -12.16 17.79
CA GLY A 881 19.72 -11.03 18.55
C GLY A 881 19.69 -9.70 17.78
N ARG A 882 19.76 -8.57 18.50
CA ARG A 882 19.78 -7.21 17.90
C ARG A 882 20.87 -7.03 16.84
N LEU A 883 22.07 -7.59 17.07
CA LEU A 883 23.20 -7.60 16.14
C LEU A 883 22.83 -8.23 14.79
N GLU A 884 22.21 -9.42 14.83
CA GLU A 884 21.84 -10.17 13.64
C GLU A 884 20.76 -9.42 12.84
N VAL A 885 19.76 -8.84 13.54
CA VAL A 885 18.74 -7.98 12.91
C VAL A 885 19.37 -6.77 12.20
N LEU A 886 20.32 -6.06 12.82
CA LEU A 886 21.02 -4.95 12.17
C LEU A 886 21.86 -5.42 10.97
N ALA A 887 22.47 -6.61 11.04
CA ALA A 887 23.27 -7.16 9.95
C ALA A 887 22.44 -7.43 8.69
N LEU A 888 21.17 -7.83 8.81
CA LEU A 888 20.24 -8.05 7.68
C LEU A 888 20.10 -6.81 6.76
N ALA A 889 20.26 -5.60 7.30
CA ALA A 889 20.12 -4.33 6.58
C ALA A 889 21.41 -3.49 6.56
N SER A 890 22.57 -4.15 6.68
CA SER A 890 23.88 -3.51 6.55
C SER A 890 24.91 -4.52 6.03
N ARG A 891 25.63 -5.18 6.94
CA ARG A 891 26.67 -6.18 6.65
C ARG A 891 26.26 -7.25 5.64
N ASN A 892 25.07 -7.84 5.79
CA ASN A 892 24.66 -8.94 4.91
C ASN A 892 24.39 -8.42 3.50
N LEU A 893 23.84 -7.21 3.34
CA LEU A 893 23.70 -6.59 2.02
C LEU A 893 25.07 -6.28 1.40
N ASP A 894 26.04 -5.76 2.16
CA ASP A 894 27.40 -5.54 1.66
C ASP A 894 28.05 -6.83 1.14
N VAL A 895 27.91 -7.94 1.88
CA VAL A 895 28.44 -9.27 1.52
C VAL A 895 27.74 -9.83 0.28
N LEU A 896 26.41 -9.74 0.22
CA LEU A 896 25.59 -10.24 -0.88
C LEU A 896 25.84 -9.45 -2.18
N LEU A 897 25.90 -8.11 -2.07
CA LEU A 897 26.05 -7.20 -3.21
C LEU A 897 27.52 -6.97 -3.59
N GLY A 898 28.48 -7.40 -2.77
CA GLY A 898 29.91 -7.33 -3.08
C GLY A 898 30.52 -5.94 -2.94
N VAL A 899 30.04 -5.16 -1.96
CA VAL A 899 30.57 -3.85 -1.60
C VAL A 899 31.94 -4.00 -0.94
N ARG A 900 32.95 -3.29 -1.46
CA ARG A 900 34.36 -3.45 -1.07
C ARG A 900 34.82 -2.45 0.01
N GLU A 901 34.29 -1.23 -0.01
CA GLU A 901 34.52 -0.25 1.07
C GLU A 901 33.39 -0.35 2.09
N ILE A 902 33.73 -0.83 3.29
CA ILE A 902 32.84 -0.85 4.45
C ILE A 902 32.56 0.60 4.88
N ASP A 903 31.31 1.05 4.73
CA ASP A 903 30.90 2.32 5.32
C ASP A 903 30.85 2.22 6.85
N ARG A 904 31.39 3.25 7.51
CA ARG A 904 31.46 3.35 8.98
C ARG A 904 30.79 4.62 9.50
N ASP A 905 29.92 5.24 8.72
CA ASP A 905 29.02 6.27 9.24
C ASP A 905 28.10 5.62 10.30
N VAL A 906 27.95 6.28 11.46
CA VAL A 906 27.06 5.85 12.54
C VAL A 906 26.01 6.91 12.84
N VAL A 907 24.78 6.45 13.05
CA VAL A 907 23.58 7.26 13.23
C VAL A 907 23.34 7.48 14.72
N VAL A 908 23.07 8.73 15.11
CA VAL A 908 22.77 9.14 16.47
C VAL A 908 21.26 9.27 16.64
N TYR A 909 20.69 8.50 17.56
CA TYR A 909 19.27 8.52 17.91
C TYR A 909 19.07 9.17 19.28
N ASP A 910 18.16 10.13 19.34
CA ASP A 910 17.61 10.70 20.58
C ASP A 910 16.39 9.88 21.05
N GLY A 911 16.13 9.80 22.35
CA GLY A 911 14.89 9.26 22.93
C GLY A 911 14.68 7.73 22.88
N GLY A 912 15.59 6.96 22.28
CA GLY A 912 15.55 5.49 22.30
C GLY A 912 16.56 4.84 21.34
N SER A 913 16.51 3.51 21.21
CA SER A 913 17.34 2.79 20.25
C SER A 913 16.82 2.91 18.82
N SER A 914 17.62 2.56 17.81
CA SER A 914 17.20 2.57 16.40
C SER A 914 15.89 1.80 16.13
N PHE A 915 15.58 0.79 16.95
CA PHE A 915 14.36 -0.02 16.88
C PHE A 915 13.12 0.60 17.56
N ASP A 916 13.30 1.57 18.45
CA ASP A 916 12.20 2.09 19.26
C ASP A 916 11.39 3.16 18.51
N LEU A 917 10.06 3.12 18.64
CA LEU A 917 9.16 4.18 18.16
C LEU A 917 9.39 5.52 18.85
N SER A 918 9.95 5.52 20.05
CA SER A 918 10.29 6.72 20.81
C SER A 918 11.50 7.45 20.26
N SER A 919 12.30 6.81 19.40
CA SER A 919 13.59 7.33 18.99
C SER A 919 13.52 8.14 17.71
N LYS A 920 14.43 9.12 17.57
CA LYS A 920 14.52 10.03 16.44
C LYS A 920 15.99 10.19 16.05
N ALA A 921 16.33 9.94 14.78
CA ALA A 921 17.67 10.22 14.29
C ALA A 921 17.90 11.74 14.29
N ILE A 922 18.98 12.20 14.94
CA ILE A 922 19.30 13.63 15.08
C ILE A 922 20.63 14.02 14.40
N ALA A 923 21.50 13.05 14.14
CA ALA A 923 22.77 13.27 13.48
C ALA A 923 23.34 11.99 12.85
N VAL A 924 24.30 12.15 11.95
CA VAL A 924 25.20 11.06 11.50
C VAL A 924 26.65 11.50 11.64
N ILE A 925 27.43 10.66 12.31
CA ILE A 925 28.88 10.80 12.51
C ILE A 925 29.57 10.11 11.33
N SER A 926 30.36 10.86 10.54
CA SER A 926 31.00 10.34 9.33
C SER A 926 32.52 10.42 9.37
N PRO A 927 33.23 9.29 9.61
CA PRO A 927 34.68 9.24 9.55
C PRO A 927 35.21 9.61 8.15
N ARG A 928 34.52 9.17 7.10
CA ARG A 928 34.94 9.36 5.70
C ARG A 928 34.84 10.82 5.26
N ARG A 929 33.81 11.55 5.71
CA ARG A 929 33.58 12.98 5.41
C ARG A 929 34.10 13.92 6.50
N GLN A 930 34.80 13.38 7.49
CA GLN A 930 35.48 14.08 8.59
C GLN A 930 34.60 15.10 9.32
N GLY A 931 33.41 14.70 9.78
CA GLY A 931 32.53 15.58 10.53
C GLY A 931 31.27 14.89 11.06
N VAL A 932 30.42 15.68 11.72
CA VAL A 932 29.08 15.24 12.14
C VAL A 932 28.05 16.06 11.38
N ASP A 933 27.17 15.37 10.64
CA ASP A 933 26.03 15.97 9.97
C ASP A 933 24.87 16.04 10.97
N MET A 934 24.59 17.23 11.49
CA MET A 934 23.45 17.48 12.40
C MET A 934 22.17 17.73 11.60
N PHE A 935 21.07 17.11 12.02
CA PHE A 935 19.76 17.19 11.34
C PHE A 935 18.83 18.27 11.89
N VAL A 936 19.11 18.79 13.08
CA VAL A 936 18.32 19.81 13.78
C VAL A 936 19.12 21.12 13.88
N ALA A 937 18.41 22.24 13.71
CA ALA A 937 18.87 23.61 13.99
C ALA A 937 17.94 24.29 15.01
#